data_AF-A0A7V9I2H1-F1
#
_entry.id   AF-A0A7V9I2H1-F1
#
_cell.length_a   1.000
_cell.length_b   1.000
_cell.length_c   1.000
_cell.angle_alpha   90.00
_cell.angle_beta   90.00
_cell.angle_gamma   90.00
#
_symmetry.space_group_name_H-M   'P 1'
#
loop_
_entity.id
_entity.type
_entity.pdbx_description
1 polymer ?
#
loop_
_entity_poly.entity_id
_entity_poly.type
_entity_poly.pdbx_seq_one_letter_code
_entity_poly.pdbx_strand_id
1 'polypeptide(L)'
;GRTSPAATTAFGRTSPAATRGRNVELVGLAVCSCVVLLGVWLAVWGRLGPTAGAHSAESAVDFWALAGPAQLAPLLTMFESPAERTAVAERLYRRVTSEDSPTDHVGALAAVTVTAAETRADRRLTRLRTRAAGRDDSASVRVLSSADLAQLKPQLVVRTRAAYVSAVTKAIAWFFAAFWGAHLIRRWRGAQDDPVLLPVLLTLCGIGLMSMVTVRDPLRDALIASTFVSGVGAGLALLLVASEVDYESSPLRRAVLAPLALALLLAALLLVFGTGPGTSGVKVNLLGAQPVEVIRLLVVCAIAGALARRLEFLRELSERPTTERPWLRLVRLPRWRDVRPVVASMALVLAFFFLQKDLGPALVLSGVVIALYAVARARLAFVVVGIAMLVAGFTVAYAIGFPATVGQRVRIWFDPWNNGVPGGNQIAHGLWAMSTGAFRGSGSGFGSPQSIPEGHTDFVLAAIGEQLGFVGVMAVIGLFVLLAWRCLRIAVRAPGDYSALLAIGITLALVVQAFVIAGGLLGLLPLTGVVTPFLSYGRSSMLANCLAIGVVLAIARRQGPVRFHLRQPVRCLGAVLATMAIALGTRAAWIQVVRADTLATRPSLSEQADGGYRFEYNPRLVTAARAIERGTIYDRHGLVLATSRGAEMATIDASFLEAGVGRERSCAPSDVRCYPLGALAFSVLGDWATQANWAARNSSYLERDRDSQLKGFDDHQRLVEVVNPRTGSRETTVRRDYAALLPIVRHGADSARADVTVLLGRSRDLHASIDARLQQRVARALRAGIARGSHQRGAAVVLDVATGEVLASVSYPWPDGDGRATDVVAERDQQALLDRVRYGLYPPGSTFKILVAAAALRTRPELQSTTNACVRLPGGRVGNYVRGWTRPVRDDAKDTVPHGAVDLRHGLVASCNAYFAQLAMQL
;
A
#
# COMPACT_ATOMS: atom_id res chain seq x y z
N GLY A 1 -63.52 17.99 53.99
CA GLY A 1 -64.15 16.74 53.50
C GLY A 1 -64.14 16.77 51.98
N ARG A 2 -63.75 15.65 51.36
CA ARG A 2 -63.56 15.43 49.91
C ARG A 2 -64.88 15.45 49.14
N THR A 3 -64.88 15.97 47.92
CA THR A 3 -65.62 15.39 46.78
C THR A 3 -64.82 15.52 45.48
N SER A 4 -64.74 14.42 44.76
CA SER A 4 -64.02 14.16 43.50
C SER A 4 -64.82 14.66 42.29
N PRO A 5 -64.19 14.80 41.10
CA PRO A 5 -64.69 13.96 40.02
C PRO A 5 -63.61 13.19 39.24
N ALA A 6 -63.92 11.90 39.09
CA ALA A 6 -63.60 10.93 38.06
C ALA A 6 -62.56 11.31 36.98
N ALA A 7 -61.42 10.62 37.04
CA ALA A 7 -60.50 10.44 35.93
C ALA A 7 -61.04 9.36 34.99
N THR A 8 -61.54 9.76 33.82
CA THR A 8 -61.82 8.86 32.71
C THR A 8 -60.50 8.44 32.04
N THR A 9 -60.14 7.18 32.19
CA THR A 9 -59.04 6.49 31.48
C THR A 9 -59.38 6.34 30.00
N ALA A 10 -59.09 7.37 29.20
CA ALA A 10 -59.09 7.25 27.74
C ALA A 10 -57.82 6.50 27.30
N PHE A 11 -57.95 5.18 27.07
CA PHE A 11 -56.99 4.43 26.27
C PHE A 11 -56.93 5.05 24.87
N GLY A 12 -55.87 5.84 24.63
CA GLY A 12 -55.70 6.62 23.42
C GLY A 12 -55.68 5.77 22.16
N ARG A 13 -56.68 5.95 21.29
CA ARG A 13 -56.63 5.53 19.89
C ARG A 13 -55.40 6.13 19.23
N THR A 14 -54.40 5.31 18.91
CA THR A 14 -53.24 5.74 18.13
C THR A 14 -53.68 6.21 16.75
N SER A 15 -53.20 7.37 16.29
CA SER A 15 -53.58 7.93 14.98
C SER A 15 -53.05 7.07 13.83
N PRO A 16 -53.76 6.97 12.68
CA PRO A 16 -53.33 6.17 11.52
C PRO A 16 -51.96 6.56 10.93
N ALA A 17 -51.54 7.81 11.13
CA ALA A 17 -50.22 8.30 10.71
C ALA A 17 -49.08 7.72 11.59
N ALA A 18 -49.34 7.54 12.89
CA ALA A 18 -48.38 6.97 13.84
C ALA A 18 -48.14 5.47 13.58
N THR A 19 -49.18 4.71 13.20
CA THR A 19 -49.05 3.31 12.82
C THR A 19 -48.29 3.14 11.50
N ARG A 20 -48.53 4.02 10.51
CA ARG A 20 -47.82 3.98 9.21
C ARG A 20 -46.31 4.23 9.35
N GLY A 21 -45.90 5.21 10.15
CA GLY A 21 -44.48 5.49 10.40
C GLY A 21 -43.73 4.32 11.05
N ARG A 22 -44.38 3.66 12.02
CA ARG A 22 -43.82 2.48 12.72
C ARG A 22 -43.55 1.31 11.79
N ASN A 23 -44.45 1.05 10.84
CA ASN A 23 -44.27 -0.03 9.88
C ASN A 23 -43.12 0.27 8.90
N VAL A 24 -42.87 1.54 8.57
CA VAL A 24 -41.76 1.93 7.69
C VAL A 24 -40.40 1.70 8.38
N GLU A 25 -40.25 2.03 9.66
CA GLU A 25 -38.99 1.78 10.38
C GLU A 25 -38.71 0.28 10.50
N LEU A 26 -39.73 -0.51 10.86
CA LEU A 26 -39.63 -1.97 10.97
C LEU A 26 -39.23 -2.62 9.64
N VAL A 27 -39.95 -2.29 8.55
CA VAL A 27 -39.65 -2.82 7.22
C VAL A 27 -38.27 -2.36 6.75
N GLY A 28 -37.93 -1.09 6.98
CA GLY A 28 -36.61 -0.55 6.67
C GLY A 28 -35.49 -1.28 7.40
N LEU A 29 -35.63 -1.50 8.72
CA LEU A 29 -34.68 -2.26 9.52
C LEU A 29 -34.57 -3.71 9.07
N ALA A 30 -35.69 -4.37 8.74
CA ALA A 30 -35.67 -5.74 8.24
C ALA A 30 -34.91 -5.85 6.91
N VAL A 31 -35.23 -5.00 5.93
CA VAL A 31 -34.57 -4.98 4.62
C VAL A 31 -33.08 -4.66 4.77
N CYS A 32 -32.73 -3.59 5.49
CA CYS A 32 -31.35 -3.22 5.74
C CYS A 32 -30.59 -4.30 6.51
N SER A 33 -31.23 -4.99 7.45
CA SER A 33 -30.63 -6.12 8.16
C SER A 33 -30.31 -7.28 7.23
N CYS A 34 -31.24 -7.66 6.34
CA CYS A 34 -31.00 -8.72 5.35
C CYS A 34 -29.84 -8.36 4.42
N VAL A 35 -29.80 -7.12 3.91
CA VAL A 35 -28.73 -6.66 3.01
C VAL A 35 -27.37 -6.64 3.72
N VAL A 36 -27.30 -6.08 4.92
CA VAL A 36 -26.05 -6.02 5.69
C VAL A 36 -25.61 -7.41 6.14
N LEU A 37 -26.53 -8.27 6.56
CA LEU A 37 -26.20 -9.64 6.97
C LEU A 37 -25.63 -10.43 5.81
N LEU A 38 -26.24 -10.34 4.62
CA LEU A 38 -25.71 -10.95 3.40
C LEU A 38 -24.33 -10.40 3.07
N GLY A 39 -24.15 -9.07 3.11
CA GLY A 39 -22.87 -8.43 2.84
C GLY A 39 -21.76 -8.87 3.79
N VAL A 40 -22.03 -8.89 5.11
CA VAL A 40 -21.06 -9.34 6.12
C VAL A 40 -20.78 -10.84 5.98
N TRP A 41 -21.81 -11.65 5.68
CA TRP A 41 -21.61 -13.08 5.42
C TRP A 41 -20.69 -13.32 4.22
N LEU A 42 -20.90 -12.60 3.12
CA LEU A 42 -20.00 -12.64 1.96
C LEU A 42 -18.57 -12.19 2.33
N ALA A 43 -18.43 -11.16 3.16
CA ALA A 43 -17.14 -10.67 3.63
C ALA A 43 -16.36 -11.73 4.44
N VAL A 44 -17.06 -12.43 5.36
CA VAL A 44 -16.50 -13.52 6.16
C VAL A 44 -16.15 -14.71 5.28
N TRP A 45 -17.05 -15.08 4.36
CA TRP A 45 -16.84 -16.19 3.44
C TRP A 45 -15.63 -15.95 2.52
N GLY A 46 -15.54 -14.77 1.91
CA GLY A 46 -14.39 -14.39 1.07
C GLY A 46 -13.07 -14.38 1.83
N ARG A 47 -13.08 -13.98 3.11
CA ARG A 47 -11.88 -14.01 3.97
C ARG A 47 -11.47 -15.40 4.46
N LEU A 48 -12.42 -16.31 4.58
CA LEU A 48 -12.18 -17.67 5.08
C LEU A 48 -12.15 -18.72 3.98
N GLY A 49 -12.30 -18.34 2.71
CA GLY A 49 -12.36 -19.27 1.58
C GLY A 49 -11.07 -20.07 1.35
N PRO A 50 -11.12 -21.17 0.57
CA PRO A 50 -10.01 -22.12 0.39
C PRO A 50 -8.71 -21.50 -0.12
N THR A 51 -8.81 -20.44 -0.92
CA THR A 51 -7.69 -19.75 -1.58
C THR A 51 -6.94 -18.79 -0.64
N ALA A 52 -7.49 -18.50 0.54
CA ALA A 52 -6.92 -17.53 1.49
C ALA A 52 -5.86 -18.10 2.46
N GLY A 53 -5.54 -19.41 2.39
CA GLY A 53 -4.60 -19.99 3.36
C GLY A 53 -4.21 -21.47 3.23
N ALA A 54 -4.53 -22.17 2.13
CA ALA A 54 -4.30 -23.61 2.01
C ALA A 54 -2.82 -24.06 2.01
N HIS A 55 -1.85 -23.15 1.88
CA HIS A 55 -0.43 -23.53 1.86
C HIS A 55 0.40 -23.05 3.06
N SER A 56 -0.22 -22.48 4.11
CA SER A 56 0.57 -22.02 5.29
C SER A 56 -0.09 -22.22 6.66
N ALA A 57 -1.36 -22.63 6.74
CA ALA A 57 -2.03 -22.77 8.04
C ALA A 57 -1.67 -24.06 8.80
N GLU A 58 -1.35 -25.17 8.12
CA GLU A 58 -1.02 -26.45 8.78
C GLU A 58 0.38 -26.47 9.41
N SER A 59 1.28 -25.56 9.01
CA SER A 59 2.65 -25.45 9.55
C SER A 59 2.92 -24.15 10.33
N ALA A 60 1.89 -23.33 10.58
CA ALA A 60 2.06 -22.06 11.29
C ALA A 60 2.12 -22.26 12.81
N VAL A 61 2.99 -21.51 13.47
CA VAL A 61 3.17 -21.57 14.93
C VAL A 61 2.15 -20.67 15.63
N ASP A 62 1.38 -21.23 16.55
CA ASP A 62 0.40 -20.51 17.37
C ASP A 62 1.05 -19.87 18.59
N PHE A 63 0.85 -18.55 18.75
CA PHE A 63 1.36 -17.76 19.87
C PHE A 63 0.93 -18.30 21.24
N TRP A 64 -0.29 -18.80 21.36
CA TRP A 64 -0.83 -19.29 22.63
C TRP A 64 -0.41 -20.73 22.94
N ALA A 65 0.14 -21.44 21.96
CA ALA A 65 0.61 -22.82 22.11
C ALA A 65 2.15 -22.91 22.16
N LEU A 66 2.87 -21.78 22.24
CA LEU A 66 4.32 -21.76 22.32
C LEU A 66 4.80 -22.41 23.64
N ALA A 67 5.47 -23.56 23.53
CA ALA A 67 6.05 -24.25 24.69
C ALA A 67 7.42 -23.70 25.10
N GLY A 68 8.09 -22.97 24.20
CA GLY A 68 9.39 -22.36 24.48
C GLY A 68 9.98 -21.60 23.29
N PRO A 69 11.07 -20.84 23.51
CA PRO A 69 11.70 -20.02 22.46
C PRO A 69 12.30 -20.85 21.31
N ALA A 70 12.61 -22.13 21.54
CA ALA A 70 13.15 -23.03 20.52
C ALA A 70 12.23 -23.21 19.30
N GLN A 71 10.90 -23.02 19.46
CA GLN A 71 9.93 -23.12 18.36
C GLN A 71 9.96 -21.89 17.43
N LEU A 72 10.43 -20.73 17.90
CA LEU A 72 10.53 -19.51 17.11
C LEU A 72 11.87 -19.43 16.35
N ALA A 73 12.94 -19.99 16.89
CA ALA A 73 14.29 -19.90 16.30
C ALA A 73 14.40 -20.39 14.84
N PRO A 74 13.74 -21.48 14.40
CA PRO A 74 13.77 -21.93 13.01
C PRO A 74 13.12 -20.94 12.03
N LEU A 75 12.13 -20.17 12.49
CA LEU A 75 11.40 -19.19 11.68
C LEU A 75 12.23 -17.92 11.43
N LEU A 76 13.23 -17.66 12.28
CA LEU A 76 14.09 -16.49 12.25
C LEU A 76 15.23 -16.59 11.22
N THR A 77 14.88 -17.01 10.00
CA THR A 77 15.83 -17.23 8.89
C THR A 77 16.60 -15.98 8.46
N MET A 78 16.07 -14.79 8.76
CA MET A 78 16.70 -13.49 8.52
C MET A 78 17.91 -13.19 9.42
N PHE A 79 18.16 -14.00 10.44
CA PHE A 79 19.38 -13.95 11.25
C PHE A 79 20.27 -15.13 10.86
N GLU A 80 21.55 -14.89 10.56
CA GLU A 80 22.45 -15.95 10.07
C GLU A 80 23.00 -16.80 11.20
N SER A 81 23.40 -16.16 12.30
CA SER A 81 23.96 -16.84 13.47
C SER A 81 22.88 -17.63 14.22
N PRO A 82 23.06 -18.96 14.42
CA PRO A 82 22.16 -19.74 15.27
C PRO A 82 22.06 -19.19 16.69
N ALA A 83 23.15 -18.64 17.23
CA ALA A 83 23.17 -18.02 18.55
C ALA A 83 22.34 -16.72 18.59
N GLU A 84 22.34 -15.94 17.51
CA GLU A 84 21.51 -14.73 17.38
C GLU A 84 20.04 -15.11 17.23
N ARG A 85 19.71 -16.16 16.46
CA ARG A 85 18.32 -16.68 16.35
C ARG A 85 17.76 -17.04 17.71
N THR A 86 18.51 -17.79 18.53
CA THR A 86 18.07 -18.18 19.88
C THR A 86 17.89 -16.96 20.79
N ALA A 87 18.86 -16.04 20.79
CA ALA A 87 18.81 -14.83 21.63
C ALA A 87 17.65 -13.89 21.25
N VAL A 88 17.31 -13.80 19.95
CA VAL A 88 16.14 -13.06 19.46
C VAL A 88 14.85 -13.80 19.81
N ALA A 89 14.79 -15.12 19.59
CA ALA A 89 13.64 -15.95 19.92
C ALA A 89 13.27 -15.88 21.41
N GLU A 90 14.24 -15.88 22.33
CA GLU A 90 14.02 -15.69 23.77
C GLU A 90 13.35 -14.35 24.10
N ARG A 91 13.71 -13.28 23.39
CA ARG A 91 13.14 -11.94 23.59
C ARG A 91 11.73 -11.84 23.00
N LEU A 92 11.51 -12.44 21.83
CA LEU A 92 10.18 -12.52 21.22
C LEU A 92 9.24 -13.38 22.08
N TYR A 93 9.70 -14.54 22.56
CA TYR A 93 8.95 -15.42 23.45
C TYR A 93 8.53 -14.68 24.73
N ARG A 94 9.46 -14.01 25.41
CA ARG A 94 9.15 -13.19 26.59
C ARG A 94 8.10 -12.10 26.33
N ARG A 95 8.10 -11.49 25.13
CA ARG A 95 7.09 -10.50 24.76
C ARG A 95 5.71 -11.12 24.54
N VAL A 96 5.65 -12.34 23.99
CA VAL A 96 4.40 -13.06 23.73
C VAL A 96 3.79 -13.59 25.02
N THR A 97 4.62 -14.12 25.92
CA THR A 97 4.18 -14.75 27.18
C THR A 97 4.08 -13.77 28.36
N SER A 98 4.34 -12.48 28.17
CA SER A 98 4.21 -11.49 29.24
C SER A 98 2.74 -11.32 29.66
N GLU A 99 2.41 -11.65 30.91
CA GLU A 99 1.05 -11.50 31.45
C GLU A 99 0.58 -10.03 31.51
N ASP A 100 1.51 -9.09 31.67
CA ASP A 100 1.20 -7.64 31.77
C ASP A 100 0.66 -7.03 30.46
N SER A 101 0.81 -7.70 29.31
CA SER A 101 0.40 -7.18 28.00
C SER A 101 0.20 -8.31 26.97
N PRO A 102 -0.89 -9.08 27.06
CA PRO A 102 -1.19 -10.15 26.11
C PRO A 102 -1.16 -9.64 24.66
N THR A 103 -0.51 -10.39 23.79
CA THR A 103 -0.35 -10.01 22.38
C THR A 103 -1.51 -10.52 21.54
N ASP A 104 -2.47 -9.65 21.23
CA ASP A 104 -3.65 -10.02 20.41
C ASP A 104 -3.38 -10.03 18.89
N HIS A 105 -2.13 -9.79 18.49
CA HIS A 105 -1.70 -9.67 17.09
C HIS A 105 -0.18 -9.84 16.93
N VAL A 106 0.24 -10.40 15.78
CA VAL A 106 1.67 -10.61 15.44
C VAL A 106 2.45 -9.30 15.35
N GLY A 107 1.77 -8.21 14.95
CA GLY A 107 2.37 -6.88 14.86
C GLY A 107 2.96 -6.36 16.18
N ALA A 108 2.52 -6.88 17.32
CA ALA A 108 3.05 -6.51 18.64
C ALA A 108 4.56 -6.81 18.78
N LEU A 109 5.09 -7.76 18.00
CA LEU A 109 6.52 -8.09 17.97
C LEU A 109 7.39 -6.94 17.43
N ALA A 110 6.81 -6.01 16.66
CA ALA A 110 7.52 -4.83 16.17
C ALA A 110 7.99 -3.88 17.29
N ALA A 111 7.30 -3.93 18.44
CA ALA A 111 7.60 -3.10 19.60
C ALA A 111 8.79 -3.63 20.42
N VAL A 112 9.29 -4.83 20.13
CA VAL A 112 10.44 -5.41 20.85
C VAL A 112 11.69 -4.63 20.46
N THR A 113 12.24 -3.92 21.43
CA THR A 113 13.47 -3.15 21.29
C THR A 113 14.53 -3.63 22.27
N VAL A 114 15.79 -3.42 21.90
CA VAL A 114 16.97 -3.68 22.74
C VAL A 114 17.78 -2.38 22.77
N THR A 115 18.36 -2.04 23.92
CA THR A 115 19.20 -0.84 24.04
C THR A 115 20.58 -1.06 23.40
N ALA A 116 21.24 0.00 22.98
CA ALA A 116 22.60 -0.10 22.43
C ALA A 116 23.57 -0.72 23.45
N ALA A 117 23.42 -0.40 24.75
CA ALA A 117 24.19 -1.03 25.83
C ALA A 117 24.01 -2.56 25.87
N GLU A 118 22.76 -3.05 25.82
CA GLU A 118 22.45 -4.47 25.80
C GLU A 118 23.00 -5.18 24.55
N THR A 119 22.95 -4.52 23.38
CA THR A 119 23.54 -5.09 22.15
C THR A 119 25.06 -5.22 22.19
N ARG A 120 25.75 -4.37 22.98
CA ARG A 120 27.21 -4.48 23.19
C ARG A 120 27.56 -5.52 24.25
N ALA A 121 26.72 -5.68 25.27
CA ALA A 121 26.91 -6.68 26.32
C ALA A 121 26.68 -8.12 25.82
N ASP A 122 25.64 -8.37 25.01
CA ASP A 122 25.32 -9.70 24.48
C ASP A 122 26.08 -9.97 23.16
N ARG A 123 27.20 -10.71 23.25
CA ARG A 123 28.04 -11.04 22.08
C ARG A 123 27.32 -11.81 20.98
N ARG A 124 26.16 -12.41 21.27
CA ARG A 124 25.35 -13.16 20.30
C ARG A 124 24.61 -12.26 19.30
N LEU A 125 24.41 -10.98 19.61
CA LEU A 125 23.59 -10.04 18.83
C LEU A 125 24.37 -9.34 17.69
N THR A 126 24.91 -10.11 16.75
CA THR A 126 25.80 -9.62 15.69
C THR A 126 25.17 -8.59 14.75
N ARG A 127 23.96 -8.83 14.24
CA ARG A 127 23.24 -7.93 13.32
C ARG A 127 22.65 -6.72 14.03
N LEU A 128 22.19 -6.89 15.28
CA LEU A 128 21.66 -5.76 16.06
C LEU A 128 22.77 -4.81 16.53
N ARG A 129 23.94 -5.33 16.86
CA ARG A 129 25.10 -4.51 17.25
C ARG A 129 25.60 -3.62 16.10
N THR A 130 25.60 -4.13 14.88
CA THR A 130 25.91 -3.31 13.68
C THR A 130 24.86 -2.21 13.47
N ARG A 131 23.57 -2.49 13.70
CA ARG A 131 22.51 -1.45 13.64
C ARG A 131 22.58 -0.43 14.78
N ALA A 132 23.13 -0.81 15.92
CA ALA A 132 23.36 0.05 17.07
C ALA A 132 24.71 0.79 17.02
N ALA A 133 25.56 0.52 16.03
CA ALA A 133 26.88 1.14 15.91
C ALA A 133 26.76 2.66 15.79
N GLY A 134 27.55 3.39 16.59
CA GLY A 134 27.54 4.86 16.62
C GLY A 134 26.33 5.50 17.33
N ARG A 135 25.48 4.71 18.01
CA ARG A 135 24.37 5.23 18.83
C ARG A 135 24.75 5.24 20.32
N ASP A 136 24.18 6.20 21.05
CA ASP A 136 24.28 6.30 22.51
C ASP A 136 23.73 5.05 23.22
N ASP A 137 24.27 4.75 24.39
CA ASP A 137 23.96 3.55 25.19
C ASP A 137 22.46 3.39 25.51
N SER A 138 21.76 4.51 25.70
CA SER A 138 20.33 4.58 25.98
C SER A 138 19.45 4.46 24.73
N ALA A 139 20.02 4.54 23.53
CA ALA A 139 19.27 4.48 22.29
C ALA A 139 18.72 3.07 22.07
N SER A 140 17.41 2.96 21.82
CA SER A 140 16.75 1.69 21.56
C SER A 140 16.75 1.35 20.07
N VAL A 141 17.00 0.08 19.76
CA VAL A 141 16.96 -0.48 18.40
C VAL A 141 15.90 -1.56 18.34
N ARG A 142 15.03 -1.52 17.33
CA ARG A 142 14.02 -2.57 17.11
C ARG A 142 14.70 -3.87 16.71
N VAL A 143 14.35 -4.94 17.42
CA VAL A 143 14.85 -6.30 17.17
C VAL A 143 14.47 -6.76 15.77
N LEU A 144 13.20 -6.60 15.40
CA LEU A 144 12.71 -6.88 14.05
C LEU A 144 12.55 -5.58 13.26
N SER A 145 13.10 -5.54 12.05
CA SER A 145 12.72 -4.51 11.07
C SER A 145 11.31 -4.79 10.52
N SER A 146 10.73 -3.82 9.81
CA SER A 146 9.45 -4.01 9.12
C SER A 146 9.52 -5.12 8.07
N ALA A 147 10.66 -5.27 7.39
CA ALA A 147 10.91 -6.35 6.44
C ALA A 147 10.99 -7.72 7.14
N ASP A 148 11.73 -7.80 8.26
CA ASP A 148 11.85 -9.05 9.05
C ASP A 148 10.46 -9.50 9.54
N LEU A 149 9.64 -8.56 10.03
CA LEU A 149 8.29 -8.84 10.49
C LEU A 149 7.35 -9.26 9.35
N ALA A 150 7.46 -8.64 8.17
CA ALA A 150 6.66 -9.00 7.01
C ALA A 150 6.97 -10.42 6.52
N GLN A 151 8.23 -10.86 6.61
CA GLN A 151 8.65 -12.23 6.31
C GLN A 151 8.17 -13.23 7.36
N LEU A 152 8.21 -12.85 8.64
CA LEU A 152 7.85 -13.72 9.76
C LEU A 152 6.33 -13.89 9.91
N LYS A 153 5.55 -12.83 9.65
CA LYS A 153 4.10 -12.78 9.91
C LYS A 153 3.30 -13.95 9.29
N PRO A 154 3.51 -14.37 8.03
CA PRO A 154 2.78 -15.50 7.44
C PRO A 154 2.94 -16.83 8.21
N GLN A 155 4.06 -17.02 8.92
CA GLN A 155 4.40 -18.26 9.62
C GLN A 155 3.83 -18.32 11.04
N LEU A 156 3.20 -17.25 11.51
CA LEU A 156 2.70 -17.09 12.87
C LEU A 156 1.18 -16.89 12.85
N VAL A 157 0.49 -17.42 13.85
CA VAL A 157 -0.94 -17.18 14.10
C VAL A 157 -1.20 -16.87 15.57
N VAL A 158 -2.25 -16.08 15.84
CA VAL A 158 -2.63 -15.67 17.20
C VAL A 158 -4.02 -16.20 17.56
N ARG A 159 -4.71 -16.83 16.61
CA ARG A 159 -6.00 -17.48 16.82
C ARG A 159 -6.29 -18.52 15.76
N THR A 160 -7.12 -19.49 16.14
CA THR A 160 -7.63 -20.50 15.22
C THR A 160 -8.78 -19.95 14.37
N ARG A 161 -9.05 -20.63 13.24
CA ARG A 161 -10.18 -20.31 12.35
C ARG A 161 -11.52 -20.38 13.10
N ALA A 162 -11.71 -21.39 13.94
CA ALA A 162 -12.93 -21.54 14.74
C ALA A 162 -13.11 -20.40 15.75
N ALA A 163 -12.03 -19.98 16.42
CA ALA A 163 -12.06 -18.85 17.35
C ALA A 163 -12.42 -17.53 16.64
N TYR A 164 -11.85 -17.29 15.45
CA TYR A 164 -12.19 -16.12 14.63
C TYR A 164 -13.67 -16.13 14.20
N VAL A 165 -14.17 -17.24 13.65
CA VAL A 165 -15.58 -17.39 13.23
C VAL A 165 -16.52 -17.14 14.41
N SER A 166 -16.23 -17.73 15.57
CA SER A 166 -17.02 -17.53 16.79
C SER A 166 -17.03 -16.06 17.23
N ALA A 167 -15.86 -15.41 17.26
CA ALA A 167 -15.75 -14.01 17.66
C ALA A 167 -16.50 -13.06 16.71
N VAL A 168 -16.36 -13.27 15.39
CA VAL A 168 -17.06 -12.46 14.38
C VAL A 168 -18.56 -12.72 14.42
N THR A 169 -19.00 -13.97 14.56
CA THR A 169 -20.44 -14.30 14.67
C THR A 169 -21.07 -13.63 15.90
N LYS A 170 -20.38 -13.66 17.05
CA LYS A 170 -20.81 -12.91 18.25
C LYS A 170 -20.88 -11.40 17.98
N ALA A 171 -19.90 -10.83 17.29
CA ALA A 171 -19.92 -9.41 16.93
C ALA A 171 -21.09 -9.08 16.01
N ILE A 172 -21.38 -9.91 15.00
CA ILE A 172 -22.53 -9.74 14.10
C ILE A 172 -23.85 -9.82 14.87
N ALA A 173 -23.99 -10.82 15.75
CA ALA A 173 -25.18 -10.96 16.59
C ALA A 173 -25.38 -9.73 17.49
N TRP A 174 -24.33 -9.26 18.14
CA TRP A 174 -24.39 -8.06 18.98
C TRP A 174 -24.73 -6.80 18.18
N PHE A 175 -24.19 -6.66 16.97
CA PHE A 175 -24.48 -5.54 16.07
C PHE A 175 -25.99 -5.44 15.79
N PHE A 176 -26.59 -6.53 15.32
CA PHE A 176 -28.03 -6.54 15.02
C PHE A 176 -28.86 -6.42 16.30
N ALA A 177 -28.49 -7.11 17.38
CA ALA A 177 -29.17 -7.00 18.66
C ALA A 177 -29.19 -5.55 19.18
N ALA A 178 -28.12 -4.79 19.00
CA ALA A 178 -28.06 -3.39 19.41
C ALA A 178 -29.04 -2.50 18.61
N PHE A 179 -29.12 -2.66 17.28
CA PHE A 179 -30.06 -1.90 16.44
C PHE A 179 -31.52 -2.28 16.68
N TRP A 180 -31.83 -3.58 16.75
CA TRP A 180 -33.18 -4.06 17.05
C TRP A 180 -33.59 -3.72 18.48
N GLY A 181 -32.67 -3.80 19.44
CA GLY A 181 -32.87 -3.34 20.82
C GLY A 181 -33.18 -1.84 20.87
N ALA A 182 -32.42 -1.01 20.14
CA ALA A 182 -32.70 0.42 20.03
C ALA A 182 -34.09 0.70 19.44
N HIS A 183 -34.49 -0.03 18.39
CA HIS A 183 -35.84 0.05 17.82
C HIS A 183 -36.93 -0.31 18.85
N LEU A 184 -36.77 -1.44 19.55
CA LEU A 184 -37.73 -1.89 20.56
C LEU A 184 -37.86 -0.92 21.73
N ILE A 185 -36.74 -0.38 22.24
CA ILE A 185 -36.76 0.62 23.32
C ILE A 185 -37.45 1.90 22.85
N ARG A 186 -37.16 2.39 21.63
CA ARG A 186 -37.84 3.55 21.04
C ARG A 186 -39.34 3.31 20.89
N ARG A 187 -39.73 2.11 20.45
CA ARG A 187 -41.12 1.69 20.33
C ARG A 187 -41.82 1.64 21.69
N TRP A 188 -41.17 1.09 22.71
CA TRP A 188 -41.70 1.01 24.07
C TRP A 188 -41.91 2.40 24.68
N ARG A 189 -41.00 3.34 24.43
CA ARG A 189 -41.12 4.75 24.85
C ARG A 189 -42.14 5.56 24.01
N GLY A 190 -42.81 4.92 23.06
CA GLY A 190 -43.83 5.56 22.24
C GLY A 190 -43.29 6.62 21.28
N ALA A 191 -42.02 6.55 20.88
CA ALA A 191 -41.44 7.47 19.92
C ALA A 191 -42.20 7.43 18.57
N GLN A 192 -42.49 8.60 18.00
CA GLN A 192 -43.16 8.79 16.70
C GLN A 192 -42.35 9.74 15.81
N ASP A 193 -41.03 9.67 15.90
CA ASP A 193 -40.06 10.47 15.16
C ASP A 193 -39.76 9.89 13.75
N ASP A 194 -38.65 10.29 13.11
CA ASP A 194 -38.36 9.89 11.72
C ASP A 194 -37.99 8.40 11.59
N PRO A 195 -38.73 7.61 10.78
CA PRO A 195 -38.55 6.15 10.70
C PRO A 195 -37.38 5.70 9.81
N VAL A 196 -36.62 6.62 9.19
CA VAL A 196 -35.60 6.28 8.19
C VAL A 196 -34.18 6.43 8.74
N LEU A 197 -33.97 7.28 9.75
CA LEU A 197 -32.64 7.51 10.33
C LEU A 197 -32.02 6.20 10.85
N LEU A 198 -32.74 5.42 11.66
CA LEU A 198 -32.18 4.20 12.25
C LEU A 198 -31.79 3.13 11.21
N PRO A 199 -32.61 2.81 10.17
CA PRO A 199 -32.18 1.96 9.05
C PRO A 199 -30.96 2.47 8.28
N VAL A 200 -30.85 3.80 8.06
CA VAL A 200 -29.69 4.40 7.37
C VAL A 200 -28.42 4.24 8.20
N LEU A 201 -28.51 4.47 9.52
CA LEU A 201 -27.39 4.24 10.44
C LEU A 201 -26.99 2.76 10.45
N LEU A 202 -27.95 1.83 10.48
CA LEU A 202 -27.68 0.39 10.39
C LEU A 202 -26.91 0.06 9.11
N THR A 203 -27.33 0.61 7.97
CA THR A 203 -26.69 0.35 6.68
C THR A 203 -25.28 0.94 6.63
N LEU A 204 -25.07 2.19 7.06
CA LEU A 204 -23.74 2.81 7.12
C LEU A 204 -22.79 2.06 8.05
N CYS A 205 -23.21 1.79 9.28
CA CYS A 205 -22.40 1.02 10.23
C CYS A 205 -22.19 -0.43 9.77
N GLY A 206 -23.14 -1.00 9.03
CA GLY A 206 -23.07 -2.32 8.44
C GLY A 206 -22.00 -2.42 7.34
N ILE A 207 -21.95 -1.43 6.43
CA ILE A 207 -20.87 -1.31 5.45
C ILE A 207 -19.52 -1.11 6.15
N GLY A 208 -19.49 -0.31 7.23
CA GLY A 208 -18.32 -0.17 8.10
C GLY A 208 -17.87 -1.51 8.68
N LEU A 209 -18.80 -2.31 9.23
CA LEU A 209 -18.54 -3.64 9.77
C LEU A 209 -17.99 -4.60 8.70
N MET A 210 -18.56 -4.61 7.50
CA MET A 210 -18.03 -5.38 6.36
C MET A 210 -16.56 -5.03 6.08
N SER A 211 -16.23 -3.74 6.10
CA SER A 211 -14.85 -3.28 5.96
C SER A 211 -13.97 -3.72 7.14
N MET A 212 -14.44 -3.66 8.39
CA MET A 212 -13.65 -4.06 9.57
C MET A 212 -13.35 -5.56 9.63
N VAL A 213 -14.25 -6.39 9.10
CA VAL A 213 -14.03 -7.84 8.95
C VAL A 213 -12.91 -8.12 7.95
N THR A 214 -12.78 -7.28 6.93
CA THR A 214 -11.90 -7.52 5.79
C THR A 214 -10.57 -6.77 5.89
N VAL A 215 -10.45 -5.60 6.49
CA VAL A 215 -9.21 -4.79 6.49
C VAL A 215 -8.00 -5.49 7.14
N ARG A 216 -8.21 -6.40 8.10
CA ARG A 216 -7.13 -7.08 8.85
C ARG A 216 -7.06 -8.56 8.51
N ASP A 217 -5.88 -9.16 8.72
CA ASP A 217 -5.73 -10.61 8.63
C ASP A 217 -6.53 -11.30 9.76
N PRO A 218 -7.40 -12.27 9.45
CA PRO A 218 -8.29 -12.89 10.45
C PRO A 218 -7.54 -13.64 11.56
N LEU A 219 -6.41 -14.27 11.25
CA LEU A 219 -5.68 -15.15 12.16
C LEU A 219 -4.50 -14.44 12.86
N ARG A 220 -3.99 -13.37 12.26
CA ARG A 220 -2.70 -12.75 12.65
C ARG A 220 -2.81 -11.36 13.25
N ASP A 221 -3.83 -10.60 12.88
CA ASP A 221 -3.99 -9.20 13.30
C ASP A 221 -5.06 -9.03 14.37
N ALA A 222 -5.16 -7.85 14.99
CA ALA A 222 -6.18 -7.58 16.00
C ALA A 222 -7.59 -7.61 15.39
N LEU A 223 -8.57 -8.16 16.13
CA LEU A 223 -9.96 -8.24 15.68
C LEU A 223 -10.69 -6.91 15.88
N ILE A 224 -10.49 -5.99 14.93
CA ILE A 224 -11.07 -4.62 14.98
C ILE A 224 -12.60 -4.65 14.92
N ALA A 225 -13.21 -5.63 14.25
CA ALA A 225 -14.65 -5.76 14.10
C ALA A 225 -15.39 -5.80 15.45
N SER A 226 -14.89 -6.55 16.44
CA SER A 226 -15.51 -6.64 17.77
C SER A 226 -15.51 -5.31 18.51
N THR A 227 -14.40 -4.58 18.45
CA THR A 227 -14.27 -3.26 19.09
C THR A 227 -15.08 -2.19 18.35
N PHE A 228 -15.22 -2.30 17.03
CA PHE A 228 -16.11 -1.44 16.24
C PHE A 228 -17.57 -1.64 16.68
N VAL A 229 -18.03 -2.88 16.78
CA VAL A 229 -19.41 -3.22 17.16
C VAL A 229 -19.72 -2.81 18.60
N SER A 230 -18.79 -2.96 19.54
CA SER A 230 -19.00 -2.44 20.90
C SER A 230 -19.11 -0.91 20.92
N GLY A 231 -18.33 -0.20 20.09
CA GLY A 231 -18.47 1.23 19.87
C GLY A 231 -19.82 1.63 19.28
N VAL A 232 -20.33 0.87 18.31
CA VAL A 232 -21.68 1.06 17.75
C VAL A 232 -22.75 0.86 18.82
N GLY A 233 -22.67 -0.22 19.61
CA GLY A 233 -23.62 -0.49 20.69
C GLY A 233 -23.63 0.61 21.77
N ALA A 234 -22.45 1.04 22.24
CA ALA A 234 -22.33 2.15 23.19
C ALA A 234 -22.82 3.48 22.58
N GLY A 235 -22.55 3.72 21.30
CA GLY A 235 -23.07 4.87 20.57
C GLY A 235 -24.60 4.85 20.47
N LEU A 236 -25.21 3.70 20.17
CA LEU A 236 -26.67 3.54 20.15
C LEU A 236 -27.29 3.76 21.52
N ALA A 237 -26.66 3.28 22.60
CA ALA A 237 -27.11 3.59 23.96
C ALA A 237 -27.10 5.11 24.23
N LEU A 238 -26.03 5.80 23.83
CA LEU A 238 -25.93 7.26 23.96
C LEU A 238 -26.95 8.01 23.08
N LEU A 239 -27.22 7.50 21.87
CA LEU A 239 -28.27 7.99 20.99
C LEU A 239 -29.65 7.89 21.68
N LEU A 240 -29.96 6.76 22.31
CA LEU A 240 -31.22 6.56 23.02
C LEU A 240 -31.37 7.51 24.21
N VAL A 241 -30.30 7.74 24.96
CA VAL A 241 -30.29 8.69 26.08
C VAL A 241 -30.50 10.13 25.57
N ALA A 242 -29.75 10.54 24.56
CA ALA A 242 -29.87 11.88 23.99
C ALA A 242 -31.22 12.14 23.32
N SER A 243 -31.85 11.11 22.74
CA SER A 243 -33.17 11.22 22.10
C SER A 243 -34.31 11.58 23.05
N GLU A 244 -34.12 11.45 24.37
CA GLU A 244 -35.13 11.81 25.37
C GLU A 244 -35.04 13.27 25.82
N VAL A 245 -33.88 13.91 25.65
CA VAL A 245 -33.61 15.24 26.20
C VAL A 245 -34.40 16.31 25.45
N ASP A 246 -35.07 17.19 26.19
CA ASP A 246 -35.69 18.38 25.62
C ASP A 246 -34.66 19.49 25.41
N TYR A 247 -34.03 19.51 24.25
CA TYR A 247 -33.05 20.56 23.93
C TYR A 247 -33.68 21.96 23.88
N GLU A 248 -34.98 22.09 23.61
CA GLU A 248 -35.64 23.40 23.51
C GLU A 248 -35.91 24.01 24.88
N SER A 249 -36.40 23.23 25.84
CA SER A 249 -36.63 23.71 27.21
C SER A 249 -35.38 23.65 28.11
N SER A 250 -34.33 22.94 27.67
CA SER A 250 -33.10 22.77 28.42
C SER A 250 -32.43 24.09 28.81
N PRO A 251 -31.69 24.12 29.94
CA PRO A 251 -30.86 25.26 30.30
C PRO A 251 -29.74 25.53 29.27
N LEU A 252 -29.39 24.55 28.42
CA LEU A 252 -28.39 24.69 27.35
C LEU A 252 -28.77 25.80 26.35
N ARG A 253 -30.06 26.02 26.10
CA ARG A 253 -30.54 27.14 25.26
C ARG A 253 -30.19 28.50 25.87
N ARG A 254 -30.28 28.63 27.20
CA ARG A 254 -30.04 29.89 27.93
C ARG A 254 -28.56 30.08 28.27
N ALA A 255 -27.84 28.99 28.55
CA ALA A 255 -26.46 28.98 29.00
C ALA A 255 -25.45 28.80 27.85
N VAL A 256 -25.54 29.56 26.75
CA VAL A 256 -24.62 29.46 25.59
C VAL A 256 -23.13 29.54 25.93
N LEU A 257 -22.78 30.24 27.01
CA LEU A 257 -21.40 30.34 27.49
C LEU A 257 -20.92 29.02 28.12
N ALA A 258 -21.80 28.20 28.68
CA ALA A 258 -21.43 26.94 29.33
C ALA A 258 -20.85 25.88 28.36
N PRO A 259 -21.51 25.51 27.23
CA PRO A 259 -20.94 24.56 26.28
C PRO A 259 -19.69 25.14 25.60
N LEU A 260 -19.61 26.47 25.39
CA LEU A 260 -18.41 27.11 24.86
C LEU A 260 -17.24 27.07 25.84
N ALA A 261 -17.48 27.38 27.12
CA ALA A 261 -16.46 27.31 28.18
C ALA A 261 -15.97 25.87 28.39
N LEU A 262 -16.87 24.89 28.38
CA LEU A 262 -16.50 23.47 28.44
C LEU A 262 -15.70 23.04 27.21
N ALA A 263 -16.10 23.48 26.01
CA ALA A 263 -15.36 23.21 24.79
C ALA A 263 -13.94 23.78 24.89
N LEU A 264 -13.78 25.04 25.34
CA LEU A 264 -12.49 25.71 25.55
C LEU A 264 -11.64 25.08 26.66
N LEU A 265 -12.27 24.57 27.72
CA LEU A 265 -11.57 23.86 28.80
C LEU A 265 -11.01 22.52 28.30
N LEU A 266 -11.83 21.70 27.64
CA LEU A 266 -11.39 20.43 27.04
C LEU A 266 -10.30 20.65 26.00
N ALA A 267 -10.45 21.72 25.23
CA ALA A 267 -9.49 22.23 24.29
C ALA A 267 -8.13 22.56 24.93
N ALA A 268 -8.12 23.33 26.01
CA ALA A 268 -6.92 23.69 26.76
C ALA A 268 -6.28 22.46 27.42
N LEU A 269 -7.08 21.56 27.99
CA LEU A 269 -6.60 20.29 28.54
C LEU A 269 -5.92 19.43 27.47
N LEU A 270 -6.46 19.40 26.24
CA LEU A 270 -5.82 18.69 25.13
C LEU A 270 -4.51 19.35 24.71
N LEU A 271 -4.41 20.68 24.75
CA LEU A 271 -3.16 21.39 24.45
C LEU A 271 -2.07 21.11 25.49
N VAL A 272 -2.42 21.01 26.77
CA VAL A 272 -1.45 20.79 27.86
C VAL A 272 -1.09 19.31 27.98
N PHE A 273 -2.09 18.44 28.12
CA PHE A 273 -1.93 17.02 28.46
C PHE A 273 -2.16 16.06 27.30
N GLY A 274 -2.51 16.56 26.11
CA GLY A 274 -2.80 15.71 24.96
C GLY A 274 -1.57 15.00 24.40
N THR A 275 -1.79 13.77 23.95
CA THR A 275 -0.81 12.92 23.27
C THR A 275 -1.18 12.73 21.79
N GLY A 276 -0.17 12.40 20.99
CA GLY A 276 -0.29 12.27 19.53
C GLY A 276 0.11 10.91 19.00
N PRO A 277 -0.40 10.50 17.83
CA PRO A 277 0.09 9.32 17.13
C PRO A 277 1.51 9.59 16.58
N GLY A 278 2.47 8.80 17.06
CA GLY A 278 3.86 8.80 16.58
C GLY A 278 4.62 10.10 16.89
N THR A 279 5.55 10.46 16.01
CA THR A 279 6.45 11.63 16.13
C THR A 279 5.85 12.92 15.54
N SER A 280 4.58 12.89 15.11
CA SER A 280 3.93 13.99 14.37
C SER A 280 3.71 15.27 15.20
N GLY A 281 3.78 15.18 16.53
CA GLY A 281 3.57 16.30 17.45
C GLY A 281 2.13 16.84 17.48
N VAL A 282 1.17 16.17 16.83
CA VAL A 282 -0.26 16.52 16.81
C VAL A 282 -0.92 16.00 18.09
N LYS A 283 -1.60 16.85 18.86
CA LYS A 283 -2.23 16.45 20.14
C LYS A 283 -3.72 16.15 19.94
N VAL A 284 -4.07 14.88 19.84
CA VAL A 284 -5.45 14.42 19.51
C VAL A 284 -6.08 13.54 20.57
N ASN A 285 -5.31 12.90 21.44
CA ASN A 285 -5.82 11.99 22.49
C ASN A 285 -5.63 12.57 23.89
N LEU A 286 -6.66 12.52 24.72
CA LEU A 286 -6.64 12.81 26.15
C LEU A 286 -7.17 11.59 26.91
N LEU A 287 -6.36 10.98 27.77
CA LEU A 287 -6.72 9.79 28.54
C LEU A 287 -7.29 8.63 27.67
N GLY A 288 -6.79 8.48 26.45
CA GLY A 288 -7.25 7.43 25.51
C GLY A 288 -8.56 7.73 24.77
N ALA A 289 -9.21 8.87 25.02
CA ALA A 289 -10.35 9.37 24.26
C ALA A 289 -9.94 10.53 23.34
N GLN A 290 -10.70 10.78 22.27
CA GLN A 290 -10.55 11.94 21.40
C GLN A 290 -11.59 13.02 21.76
N PRO A 291 -11.24 14.04 22.56
CA PRO A 291 -12.21 15.05 23.00
C PRO A 291 -12.65 15.95 21.84
N VAL A 292 -11.90 15.97 20.73
CA VAL A 292 -12.14 16.86 19.59
C VAL A 292 -13.52 16.70 18.96
N GLU A 293 -14.06 15.47 18.96
CA GLU A 293 -15.41 15.21 18.44
C GLU A 293 -16.49 15.79 19.37
N VAL A 294 -16.27 15.71 20.69
CA VAL A 294 -17.14 16.32 21.70
C VAL A 294 -17.05 17.85 21.63
N ILE A 295 -15.84 18.40 21.52
CA ILE A 295 -15.60 19.84 21.34
C ILE A 295 -16.39 20.36 20.14
N ARG A 296 -16.36 19.65 19.01
CA ARG A 296 -17.11 20.05 17.81
C ARG A 296 -18.61 20.16 18.07
N LEU A 297 -19.20 19.15 18.72
CA LEU A 297 -20.63 19.17 19.07
C LEU A 297 -20.96 20.30 20.06
N LEU A 298 -20.12 20.51 21.07
CA LEU A 298 -20.30 21.60 22.05
C LEU A 298 -20.23 22.99 21.39
N VAL A 299 -19.31 23.19 20.46
CA VAL A 299 -19.22 24.45 19.70
C VAL A 299 -20.45 24.64 18.81
N VAL A 300 -20.95 23.58 18.16
CA VAL A 300 -22.21 23.63 17.40
C VAL A 300 -23.38 24.02 18.31
N CYS A 301 -23.49 23.43 19.50
CA CYS A 301 -24.49 23.81 20.51
C CYS A 301 -24.39 25.30 20.90
N ALA A 302 -23.17 25.78 21.14
CA ALA A 302 -22.94 27.18 21.51
C ALA A 302 -23.32 28.14 20.37
N ILE A 303 -22.92 27.85 19.13
CA ILE A 303 -23.23 28.71 17.98
C ILE A 303 -24.73 28.72 17.70
N ALA A 304 -25.39 27.55 17.72
CA ALA A 304 -26.83 27.46 17.52
C ALA A 304 -27.59 28.29 18.56
N GLY A 305 -27.19 28.23 19.84
CA GLY A 305 -27.82 29.03 20.90
C GLY A 305 -27.50 30.52 20.81
N ALA A 306 -26.27 30.90 20.41
CA ALA A 306 -25.89 32.28 20.19
C ALA A 306 -26.70 32.92 19.06
N LEU A 307 -26.88 32.19 17.96
CA LEU A 307 -27.65 32.62 16.80
C LEU A 307 -29.15 32.67 17.10
N ALA A 308 -29.71 31.64 17.78
CA ALA A 308 -31.13 31.59 18.11
C ALA A 308 -31.58 32.80 18.95
N ARG A 309 -30.79 33.20 19.96
CA ARG A 309 -31.13 34.36 20.82
C ARG A 309 -31.07 35.71 20.11
N ARG A 310 -30.36 35.79 18.98
CA ARG A 310 -30.22 37.03 18.21
C ARG A 310 -30.98 36.96 16.88
N LEU A 311 -31.69 35.88 16.59
CA LEU A 311 -32.22 35.61 15.25
C LEU A 311 -33.26 36.66 14.81
N GLU A 312 -34.10 37.14 15.73
CA GLU A 312 -35.09 38.21 15.47
C GLU A 312 -34.39 39.57 15.25
N PHE A 313 -33.49 39.98 16.15
CA PHE A 313 -32.70 41.21 16.01
C PHE A 313 -31.81 41.25 14.75
N LEU A 314 -31.21 40.10 14.37
CA LEU A 314 -30.37 39.99 13.18
C LEU A 314 -31.18 39.96 11.87
N ARG A 315 -32.47 39.58 11.93
CA ARG A 315 -33.43 39.63 10.81
C ARG A 315 -34.06 41.01 10.65
N GLU A 316 -34.37 41.72 11.73
CA GLU A 316 -34.88 43.11 11.64
C GLU A 316 -33.84 44.06 11.02
N LEU A 317 -32.55 43.86 11.30
CA LEU A 317 -31.46 44.56 10.60
C LEU A 317 -31.28 44.12 9.14
N SER A 318 -31.96 43.06 8.71
CA SER A 318 -31.88 42.55 7.34
C SER A 318 -32.81 43.28 6.36
N GLU A 319 -33.82 44.00 6.87
CA GLU A 319 -34.76 44.83 6.11
C GLU A 319 -34.61 46.33 6.45
N ARG A 320 -33.82 47.03 5.63
CA ARG A 320 -34.06 48.39 5.08
C ARG A 320 -32.86 48.82 4.24
N PRO A 321 -33.01 49.06 2.93
CA PRO A 321 -31.92 49.50 2.08
C PRO A 321 -31.69 51.00 2.25
N THR A 322 -30.54 51.40 2.79
CA THR A 322 -30.10 52.80 2.85
C THR A 322 -28.77 52.92 2.12
N THR A 323 -28.78 52.90 0.78
CA THR A 323 -27.67 53.46 -0.01
C THR A 323 -28.10 53.80 -1.45
N GLU A 324 -27.87 55.04 -1.86
CA GLU A 324 -28.27 55.60 -3.17
C GLU A 324 -27.31 55.31 -4.34
N ARG A 325 -26.25 54.50 -4.13
CA ARG A 325 -25.24 54.24 -5.17
C ARG A 325 -25.42 52.86 -5.83
N PRO A 326 -25.61 52.77 -7.17
CA PRO A 326 -26.03 51.55 -7.86
C PRO A 326 -24.98 50.43 -7.88
N TRP A 327 -23.68 50.73 -7.89
CA TRP A 327 -22.62 49.70 -7.92
C TRP A 327 -22.41 49.00 -6.57
N LEU A 328 -22.68 49.69 -5.45
CA LEU A 328 -22.66 49.10 -4.09
C LEU A 328 -23.87 48.18 -3.82
N ARG A 329 -24.90 48.19 -4.69
CA ARG A 329 -26.04 47.25 -4.61
C ARG A 329 -25.65 45.82 -4.97
N LEU A 330 -24.60 45.64 -5.79
CA LEU A 330 -24.13 44.31 -6.20
C LEU A 330 -23.37 43.60 -5.07
N VAL A 331 -22.64 44.36 -4.23
CA VAL A 331 -21.73 43.81 -3.21
C VAL A 331 -22.30 43.86 -1.78
N ARG A 332 -23.35 44.66 -1.51
CA ARG A 332 -24.06 44.77 -0.20
C ARG A 332 -23.11 44.65 1.01
N LEU A 333 -22.09 45.51 1.08
CA LEU A 333 -21.09 45.48 2.17
C LEU A 333 -21.77 45.62 3.55
N PRO A 334 -21.62 44.63 4.45
CA PRO A 334 -22.26 44.64 5.77
C PRO A 334 -21.57 45.58 6.76
N ARG A 335 -22.32 46.07 7.75
CA ARG A 335 -21.80 46.90 8.85
C ARG A 335 -20.81 46.08 9.70
N TRP A 336 -19.68 46.66 10.12
CA TRP A 336 -18.65 45.97 10.95
C TRP A 336 -19.22 45.32 12.23
N ARG A 337 -20.24 45.95 12.84
CA ARG A 337 -20.95 45.41 14.02
C ARG A 337 -21.63 44.05 13.77
N ASP A 338 -22.00 43.75 12.52
CA ASP A 338 -22.60 42.47 12.11
C ASP A 338 -21.57 41.40 11.76
N VAL A 339 -20.39 41.82 11.28
CA VAL A 339 -19.32 40.93 10.81
C VAL A 339 -18.44 40.46 11.97
N ARG A 340 -18.23 41.30 12.99
CA ARG A 340 -17.35 41.00 14.13
C ARG A 340 -17.62 39.65 14.83
N PRO A 341 -18.86 39.15 15.02
CA PRO A 341 -19.07 37.89 15.74
C PRO A 341 -18.67 36.67 14.90
N VAL A 342 -18.89 36.74 13.58
CA VAL A 342 -18.48 35.71 12.62
C VAL A 342 -16.97 35.67 12.54
N VAL A 343 -16.34 36.84 12.36
CA VAL A 343 -14.88 36.95 12.27
C VAL A 343 -14.23 36.51 13.58
N ALA A 344 -14.76 36.90 14.74
CA ALA A 344 -14.22 36.50 16.03
C ALA A 344 -14.38 34.99 16.28
N SER A 345 -15.54 34.40 15.97
CA SER A 345 -15.74 32.95 16.12
C SER A 345 -14.87 32.15 15.15
N MET A 346 -14.73 32.60 13.90
CA MET A 346 -13.86 31.97 12.91
C MET A 346 -12.39 32.09 13.30
N ALA A 347 -11.94 33.27 13.72
CA ALA A 347 -10.57 33.50 14.17
C ALA A 347 -10.26 32.64 15.41
N LEU A 348 -11.19 32.52 16.35
CA LEU A 348 -11.03 31.67 17.53
C LEU A 348 -10.88 30.19 17.15
N VAL A 349 -11.75 29.67 16.29
CA VAL A 349 -11.68 28.28 15.80
C VAL A 349 -10.36 28.03 15.07
N LEU A 350 -9.98 28.91 14.14
CA LEU A 350 -8.75 28.76 13.37
C LEU A 350 -7.51 28.86 14.25
N ALA A 351 -7.42 29.86 15.13
CA ALA A 351 -6.28 30.02 16.04
C ALA A 351 -6.13 28.81 16.97
N PHE A 352 -7.25 28.29 17.45
CA PHE A 352 -7.27 27.15 18.35
C PHE A 352 -6.71 25.87 17.70
N PHE A 353 -7.24 25.51 16.53
CA PHE A 353 -6.80 24.30 15.83
C PHE A 353 -5.42 24.43 15.19
N PHE A 354 -5.04 25.65 14.82
CA PHE A 354 -3.67 25.96 14.41
C PHE A 354 -2.68 25.65 15.54
N LEU A 355 -3.03 26.00 16.78
CA LEU A 355 -2.19 25.71 17.96
C LEU A 355 -2.14 24.20 18.29
N GLN A 356 -3.22 23.46 18.04
CA GLN A 356 -3.25 22.00 18.18
C GLN A 356 -2.50 21.24 17.08
N LYS A 357 -2.10 21.93 16.01
CA LYS A 357 -1.52 21.34 14.79
C LYS A 357 -2.47 20.33 14.12
N ASP A 358 -3.79 20.46 14.33
CA ASP A 358 -4.82 19.60 13.75
C ASP A 358 -5.83 20.41 12.92
N LEU A 359 -5.59 20.46 11.62
CA LEU A 359 -6.35 21.30 10.69
C LEU A 359 -7.64 20.65 10.17
N GLY A 360 -7.82 19.34 10.37
CA GLY A 360 -8.97 18.61 9.87
C GLY A 360 -10.27 19.08 10.53
N PRO A 361 -10.38 18.98 11.87
CA PRO A 361 -11.54 19.48 12.61
C PRO A 361 -11.75 21.00 12.44
N ALA A 362 -10.67 21.77 12.24
CA ALA A 362 -10.73 23.20 11.92
C ALA A 362 -11.53 23.45 10.65
N LEU A 363 -11.15 22.77 9.56
CA LEU A 363 -11.80 22.89 8.26
C LEU A 363 -13.29 22.52 8.33
N VAL A 364 -13.60 21.42 9.03
CA VAL A 364 -14.99 20.98 9.25
C VAL A 364 -15.78 22.03 10.04
N LEU A 365 -15.26 22.47 11.18
CA LEU A 365 -15.97 23.40 12.06
C LEU A 365 -16.14 24.78 11.42
N SER A 366 -15.13 25.28 10.70
CA SER A 366 -15.23 26.50 9.90
C SER A 366 -16.33 26.39 8.85
N GLY A 367 -16.41 25.27 8.12
CA GLY A 367 -17.49 25.01 7.18
C GLY A 367 -18.87 25.02 7.83
N VAL A 368 -19.00 24.40 9.01
CA VAL A 368 -20.24 24.39 9.80
C VAL A 368 -20.63 25.80 10.25
N VAL A 369 -19.69 26.58 10.78
CA VAL A 369 -19.91 27.97 11.20
C VAL A 369 -20.42 28.79 10.01
N ILE A 370 -19.71 28.76 8.88
CA ILE A 370 -20.07 29.54 7.69
C ILE A 370 -21.48 29.18 7.22
N ALA A 371 -21.79 27.89 7.11
CA ALA A 371 -23.10 27.42 6.65
C ALA A 371 -24.23 27.77 7.63
N LEU A 372 -24.03 27.63 8.94
CA LEU A 372 -25.02 28.02 9.96
C LEU A 372 -25.32 29.52 9.92
N TYR A 373 -24.29 30.35 9.81
CA TYR A 373 -24.46 31.80 9.68
C TYR A 373 -25.16 32.18 8.36
N ALA A 374 -24.84 31.49 7.27
CA ALA A 374 -25.50 31.68 5.98
C ALA A 374 -27.01 31.40 6.05
N VAL A 375 -27.38 30.31 6.73
CA VAL A 375 -28.80 29.96 6.97
C VAL A 375 -29.48 30.99 7.86
N ALA A 376 -28.81 31.47 8.91
CA ALA A 376 -29.39 32.41 9.85
C ALA A 376 -29.62 33.82 9.25
N ARG A 377 -28.72 34.30 8.39
CA ARG A 377 -28.74 35.68 7.84
C ARG A 377 -29.17 35.81 6.38
N ALA A 378 -29.25 34.72 5.62
CA ALA A 378 -29.60 34.67 4.20
C ALA A 378 -28.79 35.63 3.28
N ARG A 379 -27.51 35.90 3.61
CA ARG A 379 -26.66 36.86 2.88
C ARG A 379 -25.36 36.20 2.40
N LEU A 380 -25.18 36.12 1.07
CA LEU A 380 -24.04 35.48 0.41
C LEU A 380 -22.69 36.11 0.78
N ALA A 381 -22.63 37.42 1.04
CA ALA A 381 -21.41 38.14 1.38
C ALA A 381 -20.65 37.53 2.57
N PHE A 382 -21.36 37.03 3.60
CA PHE A 382 -20.72 36.41 4.76
C PHE A 382 -20.10 35.05 4.45
N VAL A 383 -20.68 34.31 3.51
CA VAL A 383 -20.10 33.05 3.03
C VAL A 383 -18.79 33.33 2.31
N VAL A 384 -18.78 34.33 1.43
CA VAL A 384 -17.58 34.75 0.71
C VAL A 384 -16.48 35.21 1.67
N VAL A 385 -16.81 36.04 2.66
CA VAL A 385 -15.83 36.48 3.69
C VAL A 385 -15.30 35.31 4.51
N GLY A 386 -16.17 34.39 4.93
CA GLY A 386 -15.76 33.21 5.69
C GLY A 386 -14.83 32.29 4.91
N ILE A 387 -15.14 32.04 3.63
CA ILE A 387 -14.26 31.26 2.73
C ILE A 387 -12.94 32.01 2.50
N ALA A 388 -12.98 33.33 2.28
CA ALA A 388 -11.77 34.13 2.10
C ALA A 388 -10.86 34.08 3.35
N MET A 389 -11.43 34.15 4.56
CA MET A 389 -10.68 33.99 5.82
C MET A 389 -10.07 32.60 5.96
N LEU A 390 -10.82 31.55 5.61
CA LEU A 390 -10.33 30.17 5.65
C LEU A 390 -9.15 30.00 4.69
N VAL A 391 -9.28 30.45 3.45
CA VAL A 391 -8.21 30.41 2.44
C VAL A 391 -7.01 31.25 2.90
N ALA A 392 -7.24 32.46 3.43
CA ALA A 392 -6.17 33.30 3.96
C ALA A 392 -5.42 32.60 5.11
N GLY A 393 -6.14 31.98 6.04
CA GLY A 393 -5.53 31.24 7.16
C GLY A 393 -4.65 30.07 6.68
N PHE A 394 -5.13 29.28 5.71
CA PHE A 394 -4.34 28.21 5.12
C PHE A 394 -3.13 28.72 4.34
N THR A 395 -3.29 29.81 3.58
CA THR A 395 -2.18 30.44 2.82
C THR A 395 -1.12 31.00 3.76
N VAL A 396 -1.51 31.66 4.86
CA VAL A 396 -0.59 32.15 5.89
C VAL A 396 0.14 30.98 6.55
N ALA A 397 -0.57 29.91 6.93
CA ALA A 397 0.04 28.71 7.50
C ALA A 397 1.06 28.05 6.55
N TYR A 398 0.73 27.99 5.25
CA TYR A 398 1.62 27.49 4.21
C TYR A 398 2.86 28.38 4.03
N ALA A 399 2.68 29.71 3.98
CA ALA A 399 3.76 30.68 3.80
C ALA A 399 4.73 30.74 4.99
N ILE A 400 4.23 30.63 6.23
CA ILE A 400 5.04 30.59 7.45
C ILE A 400 5.76 29.23 7.60
N GLY A 401 5.28 28.18 6.92
CA GLY A 401 5.84 26.83 7.04
C GLY A 401 5.51 26.14 8.38
N PHE A 402 4.57 26.70 9.15
CA PHE A 402 4.14 26.17 10.44
C PHE A 402 2.61 26.02 10.49
N PRO A 403 2.08 24.84 10.85
CA PRO A 403 2.79 23.59 11.13
C PRO A 403 3.39 22.94 9.86
N ALA A 404 4.51 22.23 9.99
CA ALA A 404 5.17 21.53 8.86
C ALA A 404 4.24 20.54 8.11
N THR A 405 3.19 20.06 8.79
CA THR A 405 2.18 19.15 8.24
C THR A 405 1.36 19.79 7.10
N VAL A 406 1.18 21.11 7.09
CA VAL A 406 0.45 21.83 6.02
C VAL A 406 1.18 21.66 4.69
N GLY A 407 2.45 22.07 4.64
CA GLY A 407 3.26 22.00 3.42
C GLY A 407 3.40 20.57 2.90
N GLN A 408 3.57 19.59 3.80
CA GLN A 408 3.61 18.17 3.44
C GLN A 408 2.31 17.71 2.79
N ARG A 409 1.15 18.00 3.39
CA ARG A 409 -0.17 17.59 2.86
C ARG A 409 -0.51 18.28 1.54
N VAL A 410 -0.13 19.55 1.38
CA VAL A 410 -0.30 20.28 0.10
C VAL A 410 0.54 19.64 -1.01
N ARG A 411 1.81 19.30 -0.75
CA ARG A 411 2.65 18.59 -1.74
C ARG A 411 2.10 17.21 -2.10
N ILE A 412 1.68 16.44 -1.11
CA ILE A 412 1.05 15.11 -1.33
C ILE A 412 -0.23 15.23 -2.14
N TRP A 413 -1.02 16.29 -1.92
CA TRP A 413 -2.25 16.55 -2.67
C TRP A 413 -1.98 16.93 -4.13
N PHE A 414 -0.98 17.78 -4.39
CA PHE A 414 -0.67 18.25 -5.74
C PHE A 414 -0.07 17.15 -6.62
N ASP A 415 0.87 16.36 -6.09
CA ASP A 415 1.39 15.17 -6.76
C ASP A 415 1.41 13.96 -5.81
N PRO A 416 0.33 13.15 -5.77
CA PRO A 416 0.29 11.98 -4.90
C PRO A 416 1.28 10.87 -5.31
N TRP A 417 1.86 10.96 -6.51
CA TRP A 417 2.77 9.97 -7.08
C TRP A 417 4.24 10.34 -6.87
N ASN A 418 4.58 11.63 -6.84
CA ASN A 418 5.94 12.12 -6.69
C ASN A 418 5.99 13.45 -5.88
N ASN A 419 5.80 13.36 -4.57
CA ASN A 419 5.74 14.54 -3.70
C ASN A 419 7.03 14.82 -2.90
N GLY A 420 8.02 13.94 -2.93
CA GLY A 420 9.25 14.08 -2.13
C GLY A 420 9.05 14.07 -0.61
N VAL A 421 7.86 13.69 -0.13
CA VAL A 421 7.57 13.58 1.30
C VAL A 421 7.80 12.12 1.72
N PRO A 422 8.64 11.86 2.73
CA PRO A 422 8.86 10.50 3.23
C PRO A 422 7.55 9.94 3.78
N GLY A 423 7.13 8.77 3.30
CA GLY A 423 5.84 8.17 3.65
C GLY A 423 4.61 8.93 3.10
N GLY A 424 4.80 9.84 2.14
CA GLY A 424 3.74 10.63 1.49
C GLY A 424 2.95 9.88 0.40
N ASN A 425 3.05 8.56 0.33
CA ASN A 425 2.43 7.69 -0.68
C ASN A 425 1.02 7.18 -0.28
N GLN A 426 0.48 7.61 0.87
CA GLN A 426 -0.81 7.12 1.40
C GLN A 426 -1.97 7.33 0.42
N ILE A 427 -2.03 8.51 -0.24
CA ILE A 427 -3.06 8.79 -1.26
C ILE A 427 -2.89 7.87 -2.48
N ALA A 428 -1.65 7.58 -2.92
CA ALA A 428 -1.41 6.64 -4.00
C ALA A 428 -1.94 5.23 -3.65
N HIS A 429 -1.73 4.75 -2.42
CA HIS A 429 -2.31 3.49 -1.94
C HIS A 429 -3.84 3.48 -1.95
N GLY A 430 -4.49 4.57 -1.54
CA GLY A 430 -5.94 4.73 -1.62
C GLY A 430 -6.47 4.75 -3.06
N LEU A 431 -5.79 5.47 -3.96
CA LEU A 431 -6.14 5.52 -5.39
C LEU A 431 -5.94 4.15 -6.07
N TRP A 432 -4.87 3.43 -5.76
CA TRP A 432 -4.64 2.05 -6.23
C TRP A 432 -5.75 1.10 -5.79
N ALA A 433 -6.19 1.18 -4.53
CA ALA A 433 -7.28 0.36 -4.01
C ALA A 433 -8.60 0.63 -4.74
N MET A 434 -9.00 1.91 -4.84
CA MET A 434 -10.25 2.29 -5.52
C MET A 434 -10.23 1.92 -7.02
N SER A 435 -9.13 2.20 -7.71
CA SER A 435 -8.99 1.92 -9.15
C SER A 435 -8.92 0.43 -9.47
N THR A 436 -8.40 -0.38 -8.54
CA THR A 436 -8.46 -1.84 -8.62
C THR A 436 -9.89 -2.35 -8.56
N GLY A 437 -10.71 -1.82 -7.64
CA GLY A 437 -12.12 -2.19 -7.53
C GLY A 437 -12.95 -1.85 -8.77
N ALA A 438 -12.55 -0.85 -9.55
CA ALA A 438 -13.23 -0.43 -10.77
C ALA A 438 -14.76 -0.25 -10.57
N PHE A 439 -15.59 -0.62 -11.55
CA PHE A 439 -17.04 -0.41 -11.47
C PHE A 439 -17.75 -1.28 -10.41
N ARG A 440 -17.44 -2.60 -10.33
CA ARG A 440 -18.18 -3.58 -9.51
C ARG A 440 -17.50 -3.98 -8.19
N GLY A 441 -16.24 -3.61 -8.01
CA GLY A 441 -15.42 -4.07 -6.91
C GLY A 441 -14.75 -5.40 -7.21
N SER A 442 -13.76 -5.74 -6.39
CA SER A 442 -13.09 -7.04 -6.35
C SER A 442 -13.94 -8.13 -5.68
N GLY A 443 -15.05 -7.75 -5.02
CA GLY A 443 -15.84 -8.63 -4.16
C GLY A 443 -15.43 -8.50 -2.69
N SER A 444 -16.41 -8.58 -1.79
CA SER A 444 -16.12 -8.45 -0.36
C SER A 444 -15.31 -9.64 0.14
N GLY A 445 -14.19 -9.35 0.82
CA GLY A 445 -13.24 -10.36 1.30
C GLY A 445 -12.17 -10.82 0.29
N PHE A 446 -12.39 -10.60 -1.03
CA PHE A 446 -11.44 -10.97 -2.09
C PHE A 446 -10.41 -9.89 -2.43
N GLY A 447 -10.69 -8.63 -2.08
CA GLY A 447 -9.72 -7.54 -2.15
C GLY A 447 -8.55 -7.70 -1.17
N SER A 448 -7.57 -6.79 -1.28
CA SER A 448 -6.42 -6.67 -0.39
C SER A 448 -6.44 -5.37 0.44
N PRO A 449 -7.52 -5.06 1.19
CA PRO A 449 -7.60 -3.82 1.98
C PRO A 449 -6.54 -3.73 3.09
N GLN A 450 -5.92 -4.84 3.48
CA GLN A 450 -4.80 -4.88 4.44
C GLN A 450 -3.55 -4.14 3.95
N SER A 451 -3.43 -3.91 2.64
CA SER A 451 -2.31 -3.15 2.07
C SER A 451 -2.55 -1.63 2.10
N ILE A 452 -3.75 -1.17 2.50
CA ILE A 452 -4.10 0.25 2.54
C ILE A 452 -3.63 0.83 3.89
N PRO A 453 -2.71 1.81 3.90
CA PRO A 453 -2.33 2.51 5.13
C PRO A 453 -3.56 3.12 5.78
N GLU A 454 -3.76 2.89 7.08
CA GLU A 454 -4.91 3.45 7.81
C GLU A 454 -6.28 3.11 7.16
N GLY A 455 -6.38 1.97 6.46
CA GLY A 455 -7.61 1.51 5.78
C GLY A 455 -8.82 1.24 6.69
N HIS A 456 -8.60 1.22 8.01
CA HIS A 456 -9.65 1.07 9.02
C HIS A 456 -10.17 2.41 9.55
N THR A 457 -9.45 3.52 9.33
CA THR A 457 -9.80 4.86 9.80
C THR A 457 -10.08 5.75 8.59
N ASP A 458 -9.13 6.55 8.15
CA ASP A 458 -9.28 7.66 7.21
C ASP A 458 -9.44 7.17 5.75
N PHE A 459 -8.94 5.96 5.46
CA PHE A 459 -9.00 5.33 4.14
C PHE A 459 -10.07 4.25 4.01
N VAL A 460 -11.06 4.20 4.92
CA VAL A 460 -12.14 3.21 4.86
C VAL A 460 -12.92 3.28 3.54
N LEU A 461 -13.11 4.48 2.98
CA LEU A 461 -13.79 4.65 1.70
C LEU A 461 -12.98 4.04 0.54
N ALA A 462 -11.64 4.00 0.63
CA ALA A 462 -10.80 3.32 -0.36
C ALA A 462 -10.96 1.80 -0.28
N ALA A 463 -11.04 1.25 0.94
CA ALA A 463 -11.31 -0.17 1.17
C ALA A 463 -12.70 -0.57 0.65
N ILE A 464 -13.71 0.27 0.87
CA ILE A 464 -15.06 0.09 0.31
C ILE A 464 -15.03 0.16 -1.22
N GLY A 465 -14.32 1.15 -1.79
CA GLY A 465 -14.17 1.30 -3.23
C GLY A 465 -13.44 0.13 -3.90
N GLU A 466 -12.50 -0.50 -3.19
CA GLU A 466 -11.85 -1.73 -3.68
C GLU A 466 -12.81 -2.92 -3.70
N GLN A 467 -13.58 -3.12 -2.63
CA GLN A 467 -14.41 -4.33 -2.46
C GLN A 467 -15.75 -4.26 -3.19
N LEU A 468 -16.41 -3.10 -3.13
CA LEU A 468 -17.75 -2.88 -3.68
C LEU A 468 -17.73 -2.00 -4.95
N GLY A 469 -16.55 -1.51 -5.35
CA GLY A 469 -16.39 -0.71 -6.56
C GLY A 469 -17.04 0.66 -6.48
N PHE A 470 -17.22 1.26 -7.66
CA PHE A 470 -17.97 2.50 -7.84
C PHE A 470 -19.40 2.42 -7.31
N VAL A 471 -20.07 1.26 -7.47
CA VAL A 471 -21.43 1.05 -6.97
C VAL A 471 -21.48 1.21 -5.45
N GLY A 472 -20.52 0.64 -4.72
CA GLY A 472 -20.44 0.78 -3.26
C GLY A 472 -20.15 2.21 -2.81
N VAL A 473 -19.23 2.91 -3.48
CA VAL A 473 -18.92 4.33 -3.18
C VAL A 473 -20.17 5.19 -3.40
N MET A 474 -20.90 4.98 -4.49
CA MET A 474 -22.15 5.70 -4.77
C MET A 474 -23.27 5.36 -3.77
N ALA A 475 -23.36 4.11 -3.31
CA ALA A 475 -24.28 3.73 -2.25
C ALA A 475 -24.00 4.48 -0.95
N VAL A 476 -22.72 4.60 -0.54
CA VAL A 476 -22.31 5.38 0.63
C VAL A 476 -22.66 6.87 0.46
N ILE A 477 -22.32 7.48 -0.68
CA ILE A 477 -22.68 8.88 -0.97
C ILE A 477 -24.20 9.06 -0.91
N GLY A 478 -24.97 8.14 -1.51
CA GLY A 478 -26.43 8.15 -1.48
C GLY A 478 -27.01 8.07 -0.07
N LEU A 479 -26.43 7.23 0.81
CA LEU A 479 -26.83 7.13 2.22
C LEU A 479 -26.58 8.43 2.99
N PHE A 480 -25.43 9.10 2.77
CA PHE A 480 -25.17 10.42 3.37
C PHE A 480 -26.09 11.51 2.83
N VAL A 481 -26.42 11.50 1.53
CA VAL A 481 -27.40 12.42 0.95
C VAL A 481 -28.78 12.19 1.56
N LEU A 482 -29.20 10.94 1.72
CA LEU A 482 -30.47 10.58 2.36
C LEU A 482 -30.49 11.01 3.83
N LEU A 483 -29.41 10.78 4.58
CA LEU A 483 -29.22 11.22 5.96
C LEU A 483 -29.35 12.74 6.06
N ALA A 484 -28.62 13.48 5.23
CA ALA A 484 -28.66 14.94 5.19
C ALA A 484 -30.06 15.47 4.89
N TRP A 485 -30.73 14.90 3.89
CA TRP A 485 -32.07 15.29 3.50
C TRP A 485 -33.11 15.03 4.60
N ARG A 486 -32.98 13.92 5.34
CA ARG A 486 -33.84 13.60 6.49
C ARG A 486 -33.62 14.59 7.63
N CYS A 487 -32.38 14.82 8.04
CA CYS A 487 -32.06 15.73 9.14
C CYS A 487 -32.44 17.19 8.82
N LEU A 488 -32.22 17.66 7.59
CA LEU A 488 -32.65 19.01 7.18
C LEU A 488 -34.18 19.17 7.16
N ARG A 489 -34.92 18.12 6.78
CA ARG A 489 -36.40 18.15 6.87
C ARG A 489 -36.90 18.20 8.31
N ILE A 490 -36.23 17.48 9.22
CA ILE A 490 -36.50 17.55 10.66
C ILE A 490 -36.25 18.98 11.17
N ALA A 491 -35.14 19.61 10.77
CA ALA A 491 -34.80 20.96 11.20
C ALA A 491 -35.85 22.02 10.81
N VAL A 492 -36.43 21.93 9.61
CA VAL A 492 -37.49 22.86 9.15
C VAL A 492 -38.79 22.71 9.94
N ARG A 493 -38.99 21.58 10.62
CA ARG A 493 -40.16 21.30 11.49
C ARG A 493 -39.81 21.32 12.97
N ALA A 494 -38.63 21.83 13.34
CA ALA A 494 -38.21 21.85 14.74
C ALA A 494 -39.10 22.77 15.61
N PRO A 495 -39.28 22.46 16.91
CA PRO A 495 -40.18 23.19 17.79
C PRO A 495 -39.75 24.65 18.00
N GLY A 496 -38.44 24.91 18.12
CA GLY A 496 -37.84 26.24 18.31
C GLY A 496 -36.71 26.55 17.33
N ASP A 497 -36.27 27.81 17.28
CA ASP A 497 -35.14 28.23 16.42
C ASP A 497 -33.80 27.67 16.90
N TYR A 498 -33.63 27.49 18.21
CA TYR A 498 -32.45 26.82 18.76
C TYR A 498 -32.38 25.38 18.26
N SER A 499 -33.46 24.62 18.44
CA SER A 499 -33.56 23.24 17.94
C SER A 499 -33.39 23.15 16.41
N ALA A 500 -33.94 24.09 15.64
CA ALA A 500 -33.78 24.13 14.19
C ALA A 500 -32.31 24.32 13.77
N LEU A 501 -31.63 25.33 14.33
CA LEU A 501 -30.23 25.61 14.03
C LEU A 501 -29.30 24.52 14.55
N LEU A 502 -29.61 23.91 15.70
CA LEU A 502 -28.87 22.79 16.24
C LEU A 502 -28.92 21.57 15.31
N ALA A 503 -30.12 21.21 14.83
CA ALA A 503 -30.28 20.11 13.87
C ALA A 503 -29.52 20.38 12.55
N ILE A 504 -29.56 21.61 12.03
CA ILE A 504 -28.79 22.00 10.82
C ILE A 504 -27.29 21.90 11.11
N GLY A 505 -26.82 22.40 12.25
CA GLY A 505 -25.42 22.41 12.63
C GLY A 505 -24.84 21.01 12.78
N ILE A 506 -25.58 20.11 13.42
CA ILE A 506 -25.22 18.68 13.53
C ILE A 506 -25.18 18.02 12.15
N THR A 507 -26.19 18.27 11.31
CA THR A 507 -26.24 17.73 9.95
C THR A 507 -25.01 18.17 9.15
N LEU A 508 -24.67 19.46 9.22
CA LEU A 508 -23.48 20.02 8.58
C LEU A 508 -22.20 19.40 9.14
N ALA A 509 -22.08 19.24 10.46
CA ALA A 509 -20.89 18.67 11.07
C ALA A 509 -20.60 17.26 10.56
N LEU A 510 -21.63 16.43 10.39
CA LEU A 510 -21.50 15.07 9.85
C LEU A 510 -21.21 15.07 8.35
N VAL A 511 -21.98 15.83 7.56
CA VAL A 511 -21.89 15.78 6.09
C VAL A 511 -20.65 16.49 5.55
N VAL A 512 -20.28 17.64 6.13
CA VAL A 512 -19.05 18.36 5.77
C VAL A 512 -17.82 17.52 6.14
N GLN A 513 -17.83 16.84 7.30
CA GLN A 513 -16.75 15.91 7.66
C GLN A 513 -16.63 14.78 6.63
N ALA A 514 -17.74 14.11 6.30
CA ALA A 514 -17.76 13.06 5.28
C ALA A 514 -17.27 13.57 3.92
N PHE A 515 -17.64 14.79 3.52
CA PHE A 515 -17.17 15.40 2.28
C PHE A 515 -15.67 15.73 2.32
N VAL A 516 -15.16 16.27 3.43
CA VAL A 516 -13.75 16.65 3.55
C VAL A 516 -12.85 15.43 3.48
N ILE A 517 -13.18 14.35 4.18
CA ILE A 517 -12.39 13.11 4.15
C ILE A 517 -12.48 12.41 2.78
N ALA A 518 -13.68 12.27 2.21
CA ALA A 518 -13.86 11.67 0.89
C ALA A 518 -13.21 12.52 -0.22
N GLY A 519 -13.33 13.85 -0.14
CA GLY A 519 -12.68 14.79 -1.04
C GLY A 519 -11.16 14.74 -0.93
N GLY A 520 -10.63 14.56 0.29
CA GLY A 520 -9.21 14.31 0.56
C GLY A 520 -8.69 13.07 -0.16
N LEU A 521 -9.39 11.95 -0.01
CA LEU A 521 -9.05 10.68 -0.67
C LEU A 521 -9.15 10.75 -2.20
N LEU A 522 -10.18 11.41 -2.73
CA LEU A 522 -10.43 11.53 -4.17
C LEU A 522 -9.56 12.62 -4.85
N GLY A 523 -8.77 13.36 -4.07
CA GLY A 523 -7.87 14.43 -4.53
C GLY A 523 -8.57 15.76 -4.85
N LEU A 524 -9.80 15.99 -4.38
CA LEU A 524 -10.49 17.28 -4.48
C LEU A 524 -9.99 18.29 -3.43
N LEU A 525 -9.55 17.78 -2.28
CA LEU A 525 -9.04 18.55 -1.15
C LEU A 525 -7.74 17.91 -0.65
N PRO A 526 -6.91 18.63 0.11
CA PRO A 526 -5.80 18.00 0.82
C PRO A 526 -6.34 17.02 1.87
N LEU A 527 -5.69 15.86 1.99
CA LEU A 527 -6.11 14.82 2.92
C LEU A 527 -6.09 15.33 4.38
N THR A 528 -7.21 15.13 5.07
CA THR A 528 -7.35 15.45 6.49
C THR A 528 -7.36 14.16 7.30
N GLY A 529 -6.73 14.16 8.48
CA GLY A 529 -6.70 12.99 9.37
C GLY A 529 -7.98 12.82 10.19
N VAL A 530 -9.15 12.98 9.56
CA VAL A 530 -10.45 12.94 10.24
C VAL A 530 -11.19 11.68 9.82
N VAL A 531 -11.77 10.99 10.79
CA VAL A 531 -12.50 9.74 10.53
C VAL A 531 -13.80 9.99 9.77
N THR A 532 -14.24 9.00 8.98
CA THR A 532 -15.52 9.06 8.28
C THR A 532 -16.66 8.66 9.23
N PRO A 533 -17.70 9.50 9.42
CA PRO A 533 -18.79 9.19 10.33
C PRO A 533 -19.44 7.84 10.01
N PHE A 534 -19.75 7.05 11.05
CA PHE A 534 -20.41 5.73 10.99
C PHE A 534 -19.68 4.59 10.25
N LEU A 535 -18.70 4.89 9.39
CA LEU A 535 -17.98 3.90 8.58
C LEU A 535 -16.62 3.52 9.18
N SER A 536 -15.86 4.52 9.64
CA SER A 536 -14.49 4.33 10.13
C SER A 536 -14.45 3.76 11.55
N TYR A 537 -13.38 3.05 11.85
CA TYR A 537 -13.03 2.67 13.21
C TYR A 537 -12.61 3.91 14.01
N GLY A 538 -13.45 4.32 14.96
CA GLY A 538 -13.13 5.41 15.89
C GLY A 538 -13.93 5.28 17.16
N ARG A 539 -13.27 4.94 18.28
CA ARG A 539 -13.95 4.68 19.56
C ARG A 539 -14.77 5.90 20.00
N SER A 540 -14.15 7.07 20.13
CA SER A 540 -14.86 8.29 20.56
C SER A 540 -15.73 8.91 19.45
N SER A 541 -15.30 8.84 18.19
CA SER A 541 -16.06 9.44 17.08
C SER A 541 -17.38 8.71 16.83
N MET A 542 -17.41 7.37 16.91
CA MET A 542 -18.66 6.62 16.78
C MET A 542 -19.69 7.05 17.83
N LEU A 543 -19.26 7.19 19.10
CA LEU A 543 -20.11 7.65 20.18
C LEU A 543 -20.63 9.07 19.93
N ALA A 544 -19.75 10.00 19.53
CA ALA A 544 -20.13 11.38 19.24
C ALA A 544 -21.11 11.49 18.05
N ASN A 545 -20.88 10.72 16.97
CA ASN A 545 -21.75 10.73 15.80
C ASN A 545 -23.15 10.17 16.13
N CYS A 546 -23.22 9.09 16.92
CA CYS A 546 -24.50 8.55 17.40
C CYS A 546 -25.20 9.52 18.37
N LEU A 547 -24.46 10.17 19.27
CA LEU A 547 -24.99 11.23 20.14
C LEU A 547 -25.63 12.35 19.31
N ALA A 548 -24.94 12.78 18.25
CA ALA A 548 -25.41 13.84 17.37
C ALA A 548 -26.74 13.47 16.68
N ILE A 549 -26.88 12.23 16.19
CA ILE A 549 -28.15 11.74 15.65
C ILE A 549 -29.22 11.61 16.74
N GLY A 550 -28.86 11.21 17.97
CA GLY A 550 -29.77 11.20 19.11
C GLY A 550 -30.39 12.56 19.39
N VAL A 551 -29.59 13.64 19.32
CA VAL A 551 -30.08 15.02 19.42
C VAL A 551 -31.07 15.34 18.29
N VAL A 552 -30.78 14.95 17.05
CA VAL A 552 -31.70 15.17 15.91
C VAL A 552 -33.01 14.40 16.09
N LEU A 553 -32.97 13.17 16.61
CA LEU A 553 -34.16 12.36 16.92
C LEU A 553 -34.99 12.98 18.06
N ALA A 554 -34.36 13.53 19.09
CA ALA A 554 -35.05 14.27 20.15
C ALA A 554 -35.85 15.46 19.59
N ILE A 555 -35.25 16.20 18.66
CA ILE A 555 -35.89 17.31 17.95
C ILE A 555 -37.02 16.79 17.05
N ALA A 556 -36.80 15.68 16.36
CA ALA A 556 -37.79 15.04 15.48
C ALA A 556 -39.05 14.56 16.22
N ARG A 557 -38.92 14.15 17.49
CA ARG A 557 -40.05 13.72 18.32
C ARG A 557 -41.01 14.86 18.66
N ARG A 558 -40.53 16.11 18.62
CA ARG A 558 -41.26 17.32 19.03
C ARG A 558 -41.54 18.23 17.84
N GLN A 559 -41.75 17.64 16.66
CA GLN A 559 -41.98 18.40 15.43
C GLN A 559 -43.21 19.30 15.54
N GLY A 560 -43.04 20.56 15.13
CA GLY A 560 -44.11 21.56 15.00
C GLY A 560 -44.47 21.84 13.54
N PRO A 561 -45.25 22.90 13.28
CA PRO A 561 -45.56 23.33 11.92
C PRO A 561 -44.30 23.72 11.14
N VAL A 562 -44.39 23.67 9.81
CA VAL A 562 -43.27 24.00 8.91
C VAL A 562 -42.87 25.46 9.11
N ARG A 563 -41.60 25.70 9.47
CA ARG A 563 -41.02 27.05 9.56
C ARG A 563 -40.74 27.60 8.17
N PHE A 564 -41.70 28.29 7.57
CA PHE A 564 -41.60 28.81 6.20
C PHE A 564 -40.36 29.69 5.97
N HIS A 565 -39.96 30.47 6.97
CA HIS A 565 -38.79 31.34 6.89
C HIS A 565 -37.45 30.58 6.77
N LEU A 566 -37.37 29.31 7.21
CA LEU A 566 -36.18 28.46 7.04
C LEU A 566 -36.21 27.65 5.73
N ARG A 567 -37.36 27.59 5.05
CA ARG A 567 -37.56 26.73 3.88
C ARG A 567 -36.62 27.08 2.73
N GLN A 568 -36.49 28.37 2.39
CA GLN A 568 -35.62 28.81 1.30
C GLN A 568 -34.12 28.68 1.65
N PRO A 569 -33.63 29.16 2.81
CA PRO A 569 -32.23 28.93 3.21
C PRO A 569 -31.83 27.45 3.26
N VAL A 570 -32.69 26.58 3.81
CA VAL A 570 -32.44 25.14 3.88
C VAL A 570 -32.47 24.48 2.50
N ARG A 571 -33.32 24.94 1.58
CA ARG A 571 -33.30 24.48 0.18
C ARG A 571 -32.00 24.86 -0.52
N CYS A 572 -31.53 26.10 -0.37
CA CYS A 572 -30.25 26.53 -0.91
C CYS A 572 -29.10 25.70 -0.34
N LEU A 573 -29.11 25.46 0.98
CA LEU A 573 -28.12 24.59 1.62
C LEU A 573 -28.18 23.16 1.07
N GLY A 574 -29.38 22.60 0.90
CA GLY A 574 -29.58 21.28 0.30
C GLY A 574 -29.04 21.20 -1.12
N ALA A 575 -29.20 22.25 -1.93
CA ALA A 575 -28.61 22.35 -3.26
C ALA A 575 -27.07 22.36 -3.21
N VAL A 576 -26.47 23.12 -2.29
CA VAL A 576 -25.00 23.13 -2.09
C VAL A 576 -24.50 21.74 -1.70
N LEU A 577 -25.13 21.08 -0.73
CA LEU A 577 -24.75 19.71 -0.33
C LEU A 577 -24.93 18.70 -1.47
N ALA A 578 -25.96 18.87 -2.31
CA ALA A 578 -26.15 18.04 -3.51
C ALA A 578 -25.04 18.28 -4.54
N THR A 579 -24.63 19.54 -4.79
CA THR A 579 -23.51 19.84 -5.69
C THR A 579 -22.19 19.25 -5.18
N MET A 580 -21.95 19.29 -3.87
CA MET A 580 -20.80 18.64 -3.23
C MET A 580 -20.83 17.12 -3.44
N ALA A 581 -21.99 16.47 -3.25
CA ALA A 581 -22.15 15.04 -3.49
C ALA A 581 -21.93 14.66 -4.97
N ILE A 582 -22.43 15.47 -5.91
CA ILE A 582 -22.20 15.28 -7.35
C ILE A 582 -20.71 15.43 -7.69
N ALA A 583 -20.01 16.41 -7.10
CA ALA A 583 -18.56 16.57 -7.29
C ALA A 583 -17.78 15.34 -6.79
N LEU A 584 -18.16 14.76 -5.65
CA LEU A 584 -17.58 13.51 -5.16
C LEU A 584 -17.87 12.33 -6.11
N GLY A 585 -19.14 12.15 -6.50
CA GLY A 585 -19.55 11.05 -7.37
C GLY A 585 -18.90 11.09 -8.75
N THR A 586 -18.82 12.28 -9.35
CA THR A 586 -18.12 12.48 -10.64
C THR A 586 -16.63 12.21 -10.53
N ARG A 587 -15.99 12.64 -9.43
CA ARG A 587 -14.57 12.33 -9.20
C ARG A 587 -14.32 10.85 -8.93
N ALA A 588 -15.21 10.18 -8.18
CA ALA A 588 -15.15 8.73 -7.98
C ALA A 588 -15.33 7.97 -9.30
N ALA A 589 -16.27 8.39 -10.16
CA ALA A 589 -16.45 7.83 -11.49
C ALA A 589 -15.21 8.02 -12.37
N TRP A 590 -14.59 9.21 -12.32
CA TRP A 590 -13.34 9.46 -13.02
C TRP A 590 -12.23 8.49 -12.61
N ILE A 591 -12.12 8.18 -11.32
CA ILE A 591 -11.08 7.29 -10.78
C ILE A 591 -11.39 5.81 -11.06
N GLN A 592 -12.62 5.37 -10.81
CA GLN A 592 -13.00 3.94 -10.80
C GLN A 592 -13.62 3.45 -12.11
N VAL A 593 -14.04 4.35 -13.01
CA VAL A 593 -14.64 3.98 -14.29
C VAL A 593 -13.77 4.47 -15.44
N VAL A 594 -13.39 5.75 -15.46
CA VAL A 594 -12.69 6.34 -16.62
C VAL A 594 -11.19 6.04 -16.62
N ARG A 595 -10.52 6.20 -15.48
CA ARG A 595 -9.05 6.08 -15.35
C ARG A 595 -8.61 4.86 -14.55
N ALA A 596 -9.50 3.91 -14.32
CA ALA A 596 -9.27 2.76 -13.44
C ALA A 596 -7.97 2.03 -13.76
N ASP A 597 -7.75 1.68 -15.02
CA ASP A 597 -6.57 0.89 -15.45
C ASP A 597 -5.30 1.72 -15.26
N THR A 598 -5.31 2.95 -15.77
CA THR A 598 -4.15 3.85 -15.71
C THR A 598 -3.73 4.20 -14.29
N LEU A 599 -4.68 4.32 -13.36
CA LEU A 599 -4.38 4.64 -11.96
C LEU A 599 -3.94 3.39 -11.20
N ALA A 600 -4.52 2.22 -11.49
CA ALA A 600 -4.17 0.97 -10.85
C ALA A 600 -2.72 0.54 -11.15
N THR A 601 -2.17 0.92 -12.32
CA THR A 601 -0.82 0.55 -12.77
C THR A 601 0.21 1.67 -12.62
N ARG A 602 -0.21 2.90 -12.31
CA ARG A 602 0.70 4.04 -12.19
C ARG A 602 1.67 3.83 -11.02
N PRO A 603 2.99 3.94 -11.25
CA PRO A 603 3.97 3.85 -10.16
C PRO A 603 4.01 5.13 -9.33
N SER A 604 4.36 4.99 -8.06
CA SER A 604 4.62 6.10 -7.13
C SER A 604 6.12 6.14 -6.84
N LEU A 605 6.74 7.30 -6.90
CA LEU A 605 8.12 7.47 -6.45
C LEU A 605 8.13 7.77 -4.95
N SER A 606 8.78 6.92 -4.16
CA SER A 606 8.87 7.05 -2.71
C SER A 606 10.30 6.86 -2.21
N GLU A 607 10.61 7.54 -1.12
CA GLU A 607 11.87 7.37 -0.41
C GLU A 607 11.87 6.04 0.36
N GLN A 608 12.95 5.30 0.24
CA GLN A 608 13.20 4.04 0.91
C GLN A 608 13.95 4.25 2.23
N ALA A 609 14.06 3.21 3.06
CA ALA A 609 14.67 3.32 4.39
C ALA A 609 16.17 3.68 4.36
N ASP A 610 16.85 3.44 3.24
CA ASP A 610 18.23 3.83 2.95
C ASP A 610 18.37 5.28 2.43
N GLY A 611 17.25 6.02 2.34
CA GLY A 611 17.22 7.40 1.85
C GLY A 611 17.18 7.55 0.33
N GLY A 612 17.29 6.44 -0.42
CA GLY A 612 17.21 6.42 -1.88
C GLY A 612 15.77 6.54 -2.39
N TYR A 613 15.58 7.13 -3.57
CA TYR A 613 14.24 7.27 -4.18
C TYR A 613 14.00 6.18 -5.22
N ARG A 614 12.96 5.36 -5.02
CA ARG A 614 12.63 4.23 -5.91
C ARG A 614 11.15 4.19 -6.23
N PHE A 615 10.81 3.59 -7.38
CA PHE A 615 9.42 3.37 -7.77
C PHE A 615 8.80 2.25 -6.93
N GLU A 616 7.71 2.58 -6.28
CA GLU A 616 6.76 1.69 -5.64
C GLU A 616 5.55 1.46 -6.56
N TYR A 617 4.98 0.27 -6.47
CA TYR A 617 3.89 -0.17 -7.34
C TYR A 617 2.72 -0.64 -6.50
N ASN A 618 1.54 -0.69 -7.12
CA ASN A 618 0.33 -1.20 -6.48
C ASN A 618 0.60 -2.58 -5.84
N PRO A 619 0.47 -2.70 -4.50
CA PRO A 619 0.78 -3.95 -3.80
C PRO A 619 0.01 -5.15 -4.33
N ARG A 620 -1.20 -4.93 -4.88
CA ARG A 620 -2.04 -5.97 -5.48
C ARG A 620 -1.42 -6.57 -6.74
N LEU A 621 -0.88 -5.72 -7.62
CA LEU A 621 -0.15 -6.17 -8.81
C LEU A 621 1.15 -6.87 -8.44
N VAL A 622 1.88 -6.35 -7.45
CA VAL A 622 3.12 -6.99 -6.96
C VAL A 622 2.83 -8.36 -6.33
N THR A 623 1.71 -8.49 -5.61
CA THR A 623 1.30 -9.77 -5.01
C THR A 623 0.88 -10.77 -6.09
N ALA A 624 0.11 -10.33 -7.09
CA ALA A 624 -0.22 -11.14 -8.25
C ALA A 624 1.03 -11.59 -9.02
N ALA A 625 2.02 -10.70 -9.20
CA ALA A 625 3.29 -11.03 -9.84
C ALA A 625 4.05 -12.14 -9.10
N ARG A 626 4.06 -12.09 -7.76
CA ARG A 626 4.74 -13.08 -6.92
C ARG A 626 4.01 -14.41 -6.84
N ALA A 627 2.69 -14.42 -7.05
CA ALA A 627 1.88 -15.63 -7.06
C ALA A 627 2.07 -16.44 -8.35
N ILE A 628 2.50 -15.81 -9.44
CA ILE A 628 2.84 -16.53 -10.68
C ILE A 628 4.19 -17.21 -10.48
N GLU A 629 4.15 -18.54 -10.48
CA GLU A 629 5.35 -19.35 -10.42
C GLU A 629 6.21 -19.18 -11.68
N ARG A 630 7.51 -18.92 -11.47
CA ARG A 630 8.49 -18.75 -12.54
C ARG A 630 8.76 -20.08 -13.25
N GLY A 631 8.83 -20.04 -14.58
CA GLY A 631 9.06 -21.23 -15.41
C GLY A 631 10.42 -21.89 -15.20
N THR A 632 10.52 -23.15 -15.61
CA THR A 632 11.71 -23.99 -15.50
C THR A 632 12.60 -23.81 -16.72
N ILE A 633 13.91 -23.75 -16.50
CA ILE A 633 14.92 -23.79 -17.57
C ILE A 633 15.41 -25.23 -17.67
N TYR A 634 15.19 -25.86 -18.81
CA TYR A 634 15.68 -27.19 -19.14
C TYR A 634 16.90 -27.11 -20.06
N ASP A 635 17.76 -28.12 -19.95
CA ASP A 635 18.80 -28.41 -20.92
C ASP A 635 18.19 -29.06 -22.18
N ARG A 636 19.02 -29.34 -23.18
CA ARG A 636 18.55 -29.87 -24.46
C ARG A 636 17.93 -31.28 -24.38
N HIS A 637 18.18 -32.02 -23.29
CA HIS A 637 17.67 -33.37 -23.04
C HIS A 637 16.56 -33.38 -21.98
N GLY A 638 16.11 -32.21 -21.52
CA GLY A 638 15.05 -32.09 -20.51
C GLY A 638 15.53 -32.13 -19.06
N LEU A 639 16.84 -32.06 -18.79
CA LEU A 639 17.34 -31.94 -17.42
C LEU A 639 17.12 -30.52 -16.88
N VAL A 640 16.74 -30.42 -15.61
CA VAL A 640 16.47 -29.13 -14.96
C VAL A 640 17.77 -28.37 -14.72
N LEU A 641 17.92 -27.22 -15.36
CA LEU A 641 19.01 -26.27 -15.13
C LEU A 641 18.65 -25.20 -14.09
N ALA A 642 17.39 -24.79 -14.04
CA ALA A 642 16.85 -23.90 -13.01
C ALA A 642 15.35 -24.08 -12.80
N THR A 643 14.86 -24.19 -11.56
CA THR A 643 13.42 -24.33 -11.26
C THR A 643 13.01 -23.66 -9.96
N SER A 644 11.73 -23.27 -9.86
CA SER A 644 11.07 -22.85 -8.62
C SER A 644 10.04 -23.88 -8.12
N ARG A 645 9.80 -24.94 -8.89
CA ARG A 645 8.79 -25.96 -8.61
C ARG A 645 9.32 -26.97 -7.61
N GLY A 646 8.73 -27.01 -6.42
CA GLY A 646 9.11 -27.97 -5.37
C GLY A 646 9.00 -29.43 -5.82
N ALA A 647 8.00 -29.76 -6.64
CA ALA A 647 7.83 -31.10 -7.22
C ALA A 647 9.00 -31.49 -8.13
N GLU A 648 9.50 -30.57 -8.96
CA GLU A 648 10.67 -30.83 -9.81
C GLU A 648 11.94 -30.93 -8.97
N MET A 649 12.12 -30.03 -8.00
CA MET A 649 13.29 -30.04 -7.08
C MET A 649 13.48 -31.39 -6.41
N ALA A 650 12.40 -32.06 -6.01
CA ALA A 650 12.45 -33.39 -5.39
C ALA A 650 12.99 -34.48 -6.33
N THR A 651 12.90 -34.30 -7.65
CA THR A 651 13.32 -35.28 -8.67
C THR A 651 14.70 -34.99 -9.29
N ILE A 652 15.28 -33.81 -9.01
CA ILE A 652 16.56 -33.38 -9.59
C ILE A 652 17.67 -34.38 -9.29
N ASP A 653 17.77 -34.84 -8.04
CA ASP A 653 18.84 -35.77 -7.62
C ASP A 653 18.77 -37.09 -8.40
N ALA A 654 17.57 -37.63 -8.63
CA ALA A 654 17.39 -38.87 -9.39
C ALA A 654 17.72 -38.67 -10.88
N SER A 655 17.19 -37.61 -11.50
CA SER A 655 17.41 -37.32 -12.92
C SER A 655 18.87 -37.01 -13.27
N PHE A 656 19.58 -36.28 -12.39
CA PHE A 656 21.00 -36.00 -12.57
C PHE A 656 21.87 -37.26 -12.39
N LEU A 657 21.51 -38.13 -11.44
CA LEU A 657 22.19 -39.41 -11.25
C LEU A 657 22.03 -40.31 -12.48
N GLU A 658 20.81 -40.43 -13.02
CA GLU A 658 20.52 -41.21 -14.23
C GLU A 658 21.27 -40.68 -15.45
N ALA A 659 21.36 -39.36 -15.60
CA ALA A 659 22.11 -38.72 -16.68
C ALA A 659 23.65 -38.73 -16.49
N GLY A 660 24.14 -39.22 -15.33
CA GLY A 660 25.56 -39.23 -15.00
C GLY A 660 26.17 -37.83 -14.83
N VAL A 661 25.36 -36.86 -14.39
CA VAL A 661 25.74 -35.47 -14.13
C VAL A 661 25.85 -35.26 -12.62
N GLY A 662 27.00 -34.78 -12.15
CA GLY A 662 27.15 -34.45 -10.73
C GLY A 662 26.46 -33.12 -10.41
N ARG A 663 25.71 -33.02 -9.32
CA ARG A 663 25.24 -31.73 -8.83
C ARG A 663 26.38 -30.94 -8.18
N GLU A 664 26.32 -29.63 -8.30
CA GLU A 664 27.24 -28.71 -7.60
C GLU A 664 26.55 -28.11 -6.37
N ARG A 665 25.26 -27.79 -6.48
CA ARG A 665 24.44 -27.23 -5.40
C ARG A 665 23.29 -28.18 -5.06
N SER A 666 23.02 -28.39 -3.77
CA SER A 666 21.81 -29.10 -3.33
C SER A 666 20.59 -28.17 -3.44
N CYS A 667 19.45 -28.74 -3.79
CA CYS A 667 18.20 -28.00 -3.86
C CYS A 667 17.21 -28.55 -2.83
N ALA A 668 16.80 -27.68 -1.91
CA ALA A 668 15.75 -27.99 -0.96
C ALA A 668 14.40 -27.55 -1.53
N PRO A 669 13.29 -28.25 -1.22
CA PRO A 669 11.94 -27.80 -1.60
C PRO A 669 11.56 -26.40 -1.09
N SER A 670 12.28 -25.89 -0.07
CA SER A 670 12.12 -24.54 0.48
C SER A 670 12.87 -23.46 -0.30
N ASP A 671 13.71 -23.82 -1.27
CA ASP A 671 14.48 -22.86 -2.04
C ASP A 671 13.56 -22.07 -2.98
N VAL A 672 13.73 -20.74 -3.01
CA VAL A 672 12.92 -19.85 -3.88
C VAL A 672 13.19 -20.13 -5.36
N ARG A 673 14.44 -20.49 -5.68
CA ARG A 673 14.93 -20.85 -7.02
C ARG A 673 16.14 -21.76 -6.87
N CYS A 674 16.10 -22.92 -7.48
CA CYS A 674 17.15 -23.95 -7.45
C CYS A 674 17.97 -23.90 -8.75
N TYR A 675 19.29 -24.05 -8.63
CA TYR A 675 20.25 -24.17 -9.74
C TYR A 675 21.18 -25.36 -9.51
N PRO A 676 20.90 -26.57 -10.05
CA PRO A 676 21.65 -27.79 -9.70
C PRO A 676 23.13 -27.76 -10.11
N LEU A 677 23.45 -27.10 -11.23
CA LEU A 677 24.83 -26.90 -11.69
C LEU A 677 25.57 -25.74 -11.00
N GLY A 678 24.87 -24.97 -10.17
CA GLY A 678 25.44 -23.87 -9.39
C GLY A 678 26.35 -22.95 -10.20
N ALA A 679 27.54 -22.72 -9.68
CA ALA A 679 28.51 -21.79 -10.27
C ALA A 679 29.01 -22.21 -11.67
N LEU A 680 28.92 -23.50 -12.02
CA LEU A 680 29.39 -24.03 -13.31
C LEU A 680 28.56 -23.53 -14.50
N ALA A 681 27.31 -23.13 -14.26
CA ALA A 681 26.39 -22.61 -15.26
C ALA A 681 26.11 -21.11 -15.08
N PHE A 682 26.74 -20.44 -14.11
CA PHE A 682 26.44 -19.06 -13.75
C PHE A 682 26.60 -18.08 -14.92
N SER A 683 27.65 -18.20 -15.74
CA SER A 683 27.85 -17.30 -16.88
C SER A 683 26.77 -17.43 -17.96
N VAL A 684 25.98 -18.50 -17.95
CA VAL A 684 24.89 -18.75 -18.90
C VAL A 684 23.52 -18.47 -18.29
N LEU A 685 23.27 -18.99 -17.09
CA LEU A 685 21.97 -18.88 -16.43
C LEU A 685 21.81 -17.55 -15.69
N GLY A 686 22.89 -17.04 -15.10
CA GLY A 686 22.83 -16.04 -14.04
C GLY A 686 22.26 -16.62 -12.74
N ASP A 687 21.99 -15.76 -11.78
CA ASP A 687 21.26 -16.10 -10.55
C ASP A 687 20.18 -15.05 -10.28
N TRP A 688 18.93 -15.44 -10.48
CA TRP A 688 17.75 -14.62 -10.20
C TRP A 688 17.61 -14.21 -8.74
N ALA A 689 17.97 -15.08 -7.79
CA ALA A 689 17.76 -14.81 -6.37
C ALA A 689 18.68 -13.69 -5.87
N THR A 690 19.89 -13.62 -6.42
CA THR A 690 20.96 -12.75 -5.95
C THR A 690 21.16 -11.56 -6.88
N GLN A 691 20.75 -11.70 -8.15
CA GLN A 691 20.91 -10.70 -9.21
C GLN A 691 22.35 -10.18 -9.30
N ALA A 692 23.33 -11.05 -9.04
CA ALA A 692 24.74 -10.71 -9.14
C ALA A 692 25.10 -10.30 -10.58
N ASN A 693 25.70 -9.12 -10.74
CA ASN A 693 26.08 -8.54 -12.04
C ASN A 693 24.91 -8.37 -13.05
N TRP A 694 23.67 -8.26 -12.56
CA TRP A 694 22.45 -8.26 -13.39
C TRP A 694 22.35 -7.09 -14.37
N ALA A 695 22.82 -5.91 -13.96
CA ALA A 695 22.76 -4.67 -14.74
C ALA A 695 23.99 -4.46 -15.65
N ALA A 696 24.96 -5.36 -15.62
CA ALA A 696 26.21 -5.16 -16.33
C ALA A 696 26.08 -5.42 -17.84
N ARG A 697 26.78 -4.61 -18.64
CA ARG A 697 26.77 -4.70 -20.11
C ARG A 697 27.61 -5.86 -20.64
N ASN A 698 28.44 -6.45 -19.80
CA ASN A 698 29.35 -7.55 -20.09
C ASN A 698 28.83 -8.91 -19.55
N SER A 699 27.52 -9.02 -19.37
CA SER A 699 26.83 -10.24 -18.98
C SER A 699 25.59 -10.45 -19.86
N SER A 700 25.24 -11.71 -20.11
CA SER A 700 24.00 -12.12 -20.78
C SER A 700 23.53 -13.44 -20.20
N TYR A 701 22.48 -13.36 -19.40
CA TYR A 701 21.97 -14.45 -18.59
C TYR A 701 20.61 -14.89 -19.10
N LEU A 702 20.37 -16.18 -19.25
CA LEU A 702 19.07 -16.70 -19.64
C LEU A 702 17.96 -16.23 -18.69
N GLU A 703 18.23 -16.22 -17.37
CA GLU A 703 17.26 -15.74 -16.39
C GLU A 703 16.90 -14.24 -16.57
N ARG A 704 17.82 -13.41 -17.08
CA ARG A 704 17.57 -11.98 -17.33
C ARG A 704 16.98 -11.73 -18.71
N ASP A 705 17.60 -12.31 -19.73
CA ASP A 705 17.30 -12.00 -21.12
C ASP A 705 16.00 -12.70 -21.59
N ARG A 706 15.56 -13.76 -20.88
CA ARG A 706 14.27 -14.44 -21.07
C ARG A 706 13.31 -14.23 -19.90
N ASP A 707 13.51 -13.18 -19.11
CA ASP A 707 12.74 -12.91 -17.90
C ASP A 707 11.22 -12.80 -18.15
N SER A 708 10.82 -12.16 -19.26
CA SER A 708 9.40 -12.03 -19.63
C SER A 708 8.73 -13.37 -19.95
N GLN A 709 9.46 -14.29 -20.59
CA GLN A 709 8.98 -15.66 -20.84
C GLN A 709 8.89 -16.43 -19.52
N LEU A 710 9.94 -16.40 -18.70
CA LEU A 710 9.99 -17.11 -17.43
C LEU A 710 8.93 -16.62 -16.43
N LYS A 711 8.54 -15.35 -16.49
CA LYS A 711 7.43 -14.77 -15.72
C LYS A 711 6.05 -15.07 -16.34
N GLY A 712 5.97 -15.28 -17.65
CA GLY A 712 4.72 -15.35 -18.42
C GLY A 712 4.10 -13.97 -18.76
N PHE A 713 4.77 -12.88 -18.40
CA PHE A 713 4.37 -11.51 -18.72
C PHE A 713 5.61 -10.60 -18.81
N ASP A 714 5.51 -9.56 -19.62
CA ASP A 714 6.55 -8.52 -19.72
C ASP A 714 6.22 -7.39 -18.73
N ASP A 715 7.19 -7.03 -17.89
CA ASP A 715 7.10 -5.89 -16.97
C ASP A 715 7.79 -4.63 -17.51
N HIS A 716 8.17 -4.64 -18.79
CA HIS A 716 8.75 -3.52 -19.53
C HIS A 716 9.81 -2.75 -18.73
N GLN A 717 10.78 -3.47 -18.17
CA GLN A 717 11.83 -2.89 -17.35
C GLN A 717 12.63 -1.81 -18.09
N ARG A 718 12.65 -0.58 -17.56
CA ARG A 718 13.42 0.55 -18.10
C ARG A 718 14.25 1.22 -17.01
N LEU A 719 15.48 1.59 -17.32
CA LEU A 719 16.30 2.44 -16.46
C LEU A 719 15.86 3.90 -16.63
N VAL A 720 15.61 4.58 -15.53
CA VAL A 720 15.16 5.97 -15.50
C VAL A 720 15.99 6.73 -14.47
N GLU A 721 16.49 7.90 -14.84
CA GLU A 721 17.11 8.81 -13.89
C GLU A 721 16.04 9.49 -13.05
N VAL A 722 16.25 9.48 -11.73
CA VAL A 722 15.41 10.13 -10.74
C VAL A 722 16.25 11.12 -9.96
N VAL A 723 15.68 12.30 -9.73
CA VAL A 723 16.31 13.33 -8.89
C VAL A 723 15.76 13.18 -7.48
N ASN A 724 16.64 13.04 -6.50
CA ASN A 724 16.26 13.08 -5.10
C ASN A 724 15.82 14.52 -4.74
N PRO A 725 14.55 14.74 -4.36
CA PRO A 725 14.01 16.08 -4.13
C PRO A 725 14.61 16.78 -2.91
N ARG A 726 15.34 16.10 -2.03
CA ARG A 726 16.03 16.73 -0.88
C ARG A 726 17.46 17.13 -1.19
N THR A 727 18.23 16.23 -1.81
CA THR A 727 19.66 16.41 -2.03
C THR A 727 19.97 16.96 -3.41
N GLY A 728 19.03 16.86 -4.37
CA GLY A 728 19.26 17.15 -5.78
C GLY A 728 20.13 16.11 -6.48
N SER A 729 20.54 15.03 -5.81
CA SER A 729 21.35 13.96 -6.40
C SER A 729 20.55 13.21 -7.46
N ARG A 730 21.22 12.84 -8.56
CA ARG A 730 20.66 11.98 -9.59
C ARG A 730 20.98 10.54 -9.29
N GLU A 731 19.95 9.70 -9.24
CA GLU A 731 20.05 8.27 -9.03
C GLU A 731 19.39 7.56 -10.21
N THR A 732 20.04 6.53 -10.76
CA THR A 732 19.41 5.68 -11.78
C THR A 732 18.61 4.59 -11.08
N THR A 733 17.32 4.48 -11.38
CA THR A 733 16.43 3.45 -10.82
C THR A 733 15.68 2.70 -11.90
N VAL A 734 15.11 1.57 -11.53
CA VAL A 734 14.36 0.69 -12.43
C VAL A 734 12.87 1.02 -12.36
N ARG A 735 12.28 1.34 -13.51
CA ARG A 735 10.84 1.48 -13.69
C ARG A 735 10.28 0.24 -14.39
N ARG A 736 9.15 -0.27 -13.90
CA ARG A 736 8.41 -1.42 -14.42
C ARG A 736 6.97 -1.02 -14.75
N ASP A 737 6.30 -1.83 -15.55
CA ASP A 737 4.89 -1.73 -15.89
C ASP A 737 4.21 -3.08 -15.67
N TYR A 738 3.32 -3.16 -14.68
CA TYR A 738 2.60 -4.38 -14.34
C TYR A 738 1.19 -4.43 -14.94
N ALA A 739 0.89 -3.64 -15.97
CA ALA A 739 -0.44 -3.60 -16.58
C ALA A 739 -0.96 -4.97 -17.05
N ALA A 740 -0.06 -5.86 -17.48
CA ALA A 740 -0.40 -7.23 -17.87
C ALA A 740 -1.08 -8.05 -16.75
N LEU A 741 -0.86 -7.69 -15.49
CA LEU A 741 -1.39 -8.42 -14.32
C LEU A 741 -2.75 -7.91 -13.83
N LEU A 742 -3.27 -6.83 -14.42
CA LEU A 742 -4.53 -6.22 -14.01
C LEU A 742 -5.74 -7.18 -14.05
N PRO A 743 -5.87 -8.10 -15.03
CA PRO A 743 -6.96 -9.08 -15.05
C PRO A 743 -7.00 -9.98 -13.82
N ILE A 744 -5.85 -10.51 -13.39
CA ILE A 744 -5.72 -11.36 -12.19
C ILE A 744 -6.18 -10.61 -10.95
N VAL A 745 -5.75 -9.36 -10.82
CA VAL A 745 -6.07 -8.51 -9.66
C VAL A 745 -7.56 -8.16 -9.59
N ARG A 746 -8.25 -8.02 -10.73
CA ARG A 746 -9.68 -7.66 -10.78
C ARG A 746 -10.63 -8.85 -10.66
N HIS A 747 -10.23 -9.99 -11.21
CA HIS A 747 -11.12 -11.12 -11.39
C HIS A 747 -10.74 -12.33 -10.54
N GLY A 748 -9.57 -12.30 -9.91
CA GLY A 748 -8.98 -13.43 -9.20
C GLY A 748 -8.20 -14.34 -10.15
N ALA A 749 -7.20 -15.03 -9.61
CA ALA A 749 -6.41 -16.00 -10.36
C ALA A 749 -7.25 -17.22 -10.80
N ASP A 750 -8.25 -17.61 -9.99
CA ASP A 750 -9.13 -18.76 -10.26
C ASP A 750 -10.30 -18.42 -11.19
N SER A 751 -10.29 -17.23 -11.79
CA SER A 751 -11.38 -16.79 -12.66
C SER A 751 -11.42 -17.57 -13.97
N ALA A 752 -12.60 -18.00 -14.39
CA ALA A 752 -12.83 -18.61 -15.72
C ALA A 752 -12.82 -17.59 -16.87
N ARG A 753 -12.36 -16.36 -16.64
CA ARG A 753 -12.30 -15.33 -17.69
C ARG A 753 -11.14 -15.58 -18.64
N ALA A 754 -11.41 -15.40 -19.93
CA ALA A 754 -10.46 -15.68 -21.00
C ALA A 754 -9.13 -14.91 -20.85
N ASP A 755 -9.16 -13.66 -20.40
CA ASP A 755 -7.95 -12.84 -20.17
C ASP A 755 -7.05 -13.39 -19.07
N VAL A 756 -7.63 -13.90 -17.98
CA VAL A 756 -6.90 -14.57 -16.89
C VAL A 756 -6.38 -15.93 -17.36
N THR A 757 -7.21 -16.75 -18.00
CA THR A 757 -6.82 -18.08 -18.50
C THR A 757 -5.69 -17.98 -19.52
N VAL A 758 -5.75 -17.03 -20.46
CA VAL A 758 -4.69 -16.79 -21.44
C VAL A 758 -3.39 -16.37 -20.75
N LEU A 759 -3.45 -15.48 -19.75
CA LEU A 759 -2.26 -15.02 -19.04
C LEU A 759 -1.58 -16.15 -18.25
N LEU A 760 -2.35 -16.93 -17.49
CA LEU A 760 -1.82 -18.03 -16.66
C LEU A 760 -1.43 -19.26 -17.48
N GLY A 761 -2.07 -19.47 -18.64
CA GLY A 761 -1.80 -20.59 -19.56
C GLY A 761 -0.60 -20.39 -20.49
N ARG A 762 0.06 -19.22 -20.46
CA ARG A 762 1.29 -19.00 -21.24
C ARG A 762 2.38 -19.97 -20.79
N SER A 763 3.05 -20.60 -21.77
CA SER A 763 4.25 -21.37 -21.50
C SER A 763 5.32 -20.47 -20.90
N ARG A 764 5.80 -20.85 -19.71
CA ARG A 764 6.86 -20.13 -18.99
C ARG A 764 8.20 -20.83 -19.08
N ASP A 765 8.22 -22.07 -19.55
CA ASP A 765 9.40 -22.91 -19.55
C ASP A 765 10.30 -22.58 -20.74
N LEU A 766 11.61 -22.73 -20.53
CA LEU A 766 12.64 -22.44 -21.50
C LEU A 766 13.47 -23.70 -21.73
N HIS A 767 13.68 -24.06 -22.99
CA HIS A 767 14.61 -25.13 -23.36
C HIS A 767 15.87 -24.50 -23.95
N ALA A 768 17.00 -24.70 -23.30
CA ALA A 768 18.30 -24.23 -23.74
C ALA A 768 19.00 -25.28 -24.60
N SER A 769 19.83 -24.84 -25.54
CA SER A 769 20.71 -25.74 -26.31
C SER A 769 21.85 -26.34 -25.49
N ILE A 770 22.06 -25.86 -24.27
CA ILE A 770 23.08 -26.34 -23.35
C ILE A 770 22.83 -27.81 -23.04
N ASP A 771 23.91 -28.59 -23.04
CA ASP A 771 23.95 -29.97 -22.57
C ASP A 771 24.58 -29.97 -21.17
N ALA A 772 23.82 -30.33 -20.13
CA ALA A 772 24.28 -30.26 -18.75
C ALA A 772 25.54 -31.11 -18.50
N ARG A 773 25.62 -32.28 -19.15
CA ARG A 773 26.75 -33.20 -19.04
C ARG A 773 27.99 -32.60 -19.70
N LEU A 774 27.85 -32.01 -20.87
CA LEU A 774 28.95 -31.36 -21.56
C LEU A 774 29.42 -30.10 -20.82
N GLN A 775 28.49 -29.26 -20.36
CA GLN A 775 28.78 -28.07 -19.55
C GLN A 775 29.67 -28.42 -18.36
N GLN A 776 29.30 -29.46 -17.60
CA GLN A 776 30.09 -29.90 -16.46
C GLN A 776 31.46 -30.48 -16.85
N ARG A 777 31.53 -31.29 -17.92
CA ARG A 777 32.80 -31.86 -18.39
C ARG A 777 33.77 -30.78 -18.85
N VAL A 778 33.30 -29.82 -19.64
CA VAL A 778 34.08 -28.68 -20.13
C VAL A 778 34.56 -27.84 -18.95
N ALA A 779 33.69 -27.60 -17.97
CA ALA A 779 34.04 -26.84 -16.78
C ALA A 779 35.17 -27.50 -15.97
N ARG A 780 35.06 -28.80 -15.70
CA ARG A 780 36.11 -29.57 -15.01
C ARG A 780 37.41 -29.61 -15.82
N ALA A 781 37.33 -29.83 -17.13
CA ALA A 781 38.49 -29.86 -18.01
C ALA A 781 39.23 -28.51 -18.05
N LEU A 782 38.48 -27.40 -18.12
CA LEU A 782 39.02 -26.05 -18.09
C LEU A 782 39.74 -25.78 -16.77
N ARG A 783 39.10 -26.07 -15.62
CA ARG A 783 39.72 -25.91 -14.30
C ARG A 783 41.00 -26.73 -14.16
N ALA A 784 40.99 -27.99 -14.60
CA ALA A 784 42.17 -28.84 -14.59
C ALA A 784 43.29 -28.33 -15.50
N GLY A 785 42.95 -27.80 -16.68
CA GLY A 785 43.91 -27.18 -17.60
C GLY A 785 44.56 -25.92 -17.02
N ILE A 786 43.75 -25.05 -16.41
CA ILE A 786 44.22 -23.83 -15.75
C ILE A 786 45.17 -24.16 -14.59
N ALA A 787 44.80 -25.14 -13.75
CA ALA A 787 45.63 -25.58 -12.63
C ALA A 787 46.99 -26.14 -13.05
N ARG A 788 47.07 -26.80 -14.22
CA ARG A 788 48.34 -27.32 -14.77
C ARG A 788 49.21 -26.25 -15.43
N GLY A 789 48.62 -25.20 -15.99
CA GLY A 789 49.31 -24.23 -16.84
C GLY A 789 49.83 -22.97 -16.14
N SER A 790 49.80 -22.90 -14.80
CA SER A 790 50.06 -21.66 -14.04
C SER A 790 49.21 -20.46 -14.49
N HIS A 791 48.07 -20.72 -15.13
CA HIS A 791 47.11 -19.70 -15.52
C HIS A 791 46.12 -19.47 -14.39
N GLN A 792 45.50 -18.28 -14.35
CA GLN A 792 44.51 -17.94 -13.33
C GLN A 792 43.08 -17.88 -13.89
N ARG A 793 42.94 -17.83 -15.22
CA ARG A 793 41.68 -17.51 -15.91
C ARG A 793 41.61 -18.28 -17.22
N GLY A 794 40.39 -18.53 -17.68
CA GLY A 794 40.17 -19.14 -18.98
C GLY A 794 38.69 -19.19 -19.33
N ALA A 795 38.42 -19.52 -20.59
CA ALA A 795 37.09 -19.67 -21.12
C ALA A 795 37.07 -20.84 -22.09
N ALA A 796 35.92 -21.50 -22.21
CA ALA A 796 35.72 -22.58 -23.16
C ALA A 796 34.28 -22.54 -23.68
N VAL A 797 34.12 -22.74 -24.98
CA VAL A 797 32.82 -22.87 -25.64
C VAL A 797 32.83 -24.11 -26.51
N VAL A 798 31.73 -24.85 -26.50
CA VAL A 798 31.48 -25.96 -27.41
C VAL A 798 30.17 -25.70 -28.12
N LEU A 799 30.21 -25.80 -29.45
CA LEU A 799 29.10 -25.51 -30.33
C LEU A 799 28.95 -26.62 -31.36
N ASP A 800 27.71 -26.88 -31.75
CA ASP A 800 27.40 -27.68 -32.93
C ASP A 800 27.63 -26.81 -34.18
N VAL A 801 28.56 -27.22 -35.04
CA VAL A 801 28.95 -26.43 -36.21
C VAL A 801 27.86 -26.42 -37.29
N ALA A 802 27.01 -27.45 -37.35
CA ALA A 802 25.97 -27.56 -38.35
C ALA A 802 24.75 -26.69 -37.98
N THR A 803 24.36 -26.67 -36.71
CA THR A 803 23.17 -25.92 -36.24
C THR A 803 23.49 -24.55 -35.65
N GLY A 804 24.74 -24.32 -35.25
CA GLY A 804 25.15 -23.12 -34.51
C GLY A 804 24.74 -23.14 -33.03
N GLU A 805 24.16 -24.24 -32.54
CA GLU A 805 23.76 -24.39 -31.14
C GLU A 805 24.97 -24.37 -30.20
N VAL A 806 24.89 -23.57 -29.13
CA VAL A 806 25.89 -23.59 -28.06
C VAL A 806 25.54 -24.70 -27.09
N LEU A 807 26.40 -25.71 -27.01
CA LEU A 807 26.21 -26.90 -26.18
C LEU A 807 26.85 -26.77 -24.80
N ALA A 808 27.94 -26.00 -24.69
CA ALA A 808 28.56 -25.63 -23.42
C ALA A 808 29.26 -24.27 -23.52
N SER A 809 29.17 -23.46 -22.47
CA SER A 809 29.82 -22.15 -22.38
C SER A 809 30.28 -21.88 -20.95
N VAL A 810 31.59 -21.92 -20.72
CA VAL A 810 32.20 -21.85 -19.39
C VAL A 810 33.20 -20.70 -19.33
N SER A 811 33.06 -19.86 -18.30
CA SER A 811 34.04 -18.83 -17.93
C SER A 811 34.62 -19.12 -16.55
N TYR A 812 35.95 -19.06 -16.39
CA TYR A 812 36.65 -19.29 -15.12
C TYR A 812 37.51 -18.05 -14.73
N PRO A 813 37.57 -17.65 -13.45
CA PRO A 813 37.00 -18.28 -12.24
C PRO A 813 35.47 -18.18 -12.14
N TRP A 814 34.87 -19.08 -11.37
CA TRP A 814 33.43 -19.07 -11.04
C TRP A 814 33.19 -18.35 -9.71
N PRO A 815 32.01 -17.74 -9.51
CA PRO A 815 31.65 -17.14 -8.22
C PRO A 815 31.50 -18.21 -7.13
N ASP A 816 31.78 -17.85 -5.88
CA ASP A 816 31.62 -18.77 -4.74
C ASP A 816 30.14 -19.10 -4.50
N GLY A 817 29.87 -20.38 -4.19
CA GLY A 817 28.57 -21.06 -4.32
C GLY A 817 27.41 -20.61 -3.40
N ASP A 818 27.57 -19.54 -2.62
CA ASP A 818 26.53 -19.08 -1.69
C ASP A 818 25.72 -17.88 -2.19
N GLY A 819 26.16 -17.21 -3.27
CA GLY A 819 25.39 -16.19 -3.99
C GLY A 819 24.93 -14.95 -3.19
N ARG A 820 25.06 -14.88 -1.86
CA ARG A 820 24.62 -13.72 -1.09
C ARG A 820 25.51 -12.53 -1.37
N ALA A 821 24.90 -11.48 -1.90
CA ALA A 821 25.52 -10.17 -2.04
C ALA A 821 25.86 -9.61 -0.65
N THR A 822 27.12 -9.71 -0.24
CA THR A 822 27.71 -8.68 0.61
C THR A 822 27.98 -7.48 -0.29
N ASP A 823 27.60 -6.27 0.15
CA ASP A 823 27.79 -4.99 -0.57
C ASP A 823 29.27 -4.61 -0.83
N VAL A 824 30.19 -5.55 -0.62
CA VAL A 824 31.62 -5.43 -0.90
C VAL A 824 32.03 -6.65 -1.71
N VAL A 825 31.67 -6.65 -3.00
CA VAL A 825 32.23 -7.57 -3.99
C VAL A 825 33.72 -7.23 -4.06
N ALA A 826 34.58 -8.08 -3.49
CA ALA A 826 36.02 -7.90 -3.60
C ALA A 826 36.42 -7.89 -5.09
N GLU A 827 37.52 -7.23 -5.46
CA GLU A 827 38.04 -7.22 -6.85
C GLU A 827 38.15 -8.65 -7.46
N ARG A 828 38.37 -9.65 -6.61
CA ARG A 828 38.41 -11.07 -6.95
C ARG A 828 37.07 -11.59 -7.49
N ASP A 829 35.95 -11.12 -6.93
CA ASP A 829 34.60 -11.54 -7.31
C ASP A 829 34.10 -10.82 -8.57
N GLN A 830 34.49 -9.57 -8.79
CA GLN A 830 34.16 -8.87 -10.05
C GLN A 830 34.71 -9.60 -11.28
N GLN A 831 35.88 -10.24 -11.14
CA GLN A 831 36.45 -11.04 -12.21
C GLN A 831 35.69 -12.36 -12.42
N ALA A 832 35.16 -12.98 -11.37
CA ALA A 832 34.36 -14.19 -11.49
C ALA A 832 33.02 -13.96 -12.22
N LEU A 833 32.53 -12.71 -12.20
CA LEU A 833 31.26 -12.31 -12.81
C LEU A 833 31.35 -11.94 -14.30
N LEU A 834 32.55 -11.93 -14.89
CA LEU A 834 32.75 -11.66 -16.32
C LEU A 834 32.50 -12.91 -17.18
N ASP A 835 31.57 -12.81 -18.12
CA ASP A 835 31.42 -13.79 -19.20
C ASP A 835 32.51 -13.58 -20.28
N ARG A 836 33.59 -14.34 -20.10
CA ARG A 836 34.79 -14.31 -20.93
C ARG A 836 34.58 -14.92 -22.30
N VAL A 837 33.63 -15.85 -22.44
CA VAL A 837 33.34 -16.50 -23.72
C VAL A 837 32.80 -15.46 -24.71
N ARG A 838 31.88 -14.60 -24.25
CA ARG A 838 31.20 -13.64 -25.14
C ARG A 838 31.83 -12.25 -25.16
N TYR A 839 32.31 -11.77 -24.01
CA TYR A 839 32.77 -10.38 -23.86
C TYR A 839 34.27 -10.27 -23.62
N GLY A 840 34.99 -11.39 -23.51
CA GLY A 840 36.44 -11.38 -23.41
C GLY A 840 37.08 -11.02 -24.75
N LEU A 841 38.02 -10.06 -24.73
CA LEU A 841 38.85 -9.73 -25.87
C LEU A 841 40.25 -10.34 -25.67
N TYR A 842 40.61 -11.26 -26.56
CA TYR A 842 41.87 -11.99 -26.49
C TYR A 842 42.57 -11.96 -27.86
N PRO A 843 43.91 -11.89 -27.89
CA PRO A 843 44.64 -12.07 -29.13
C PRO A 843 44.39 -13.50 -29.66
N PRO A 844 43.89 -13.68 -30.89
CA PRO A 844 43.54 -15.01 -31.41
C PRO A 844 44.76 -15.89 -31.67
N GLY A 845 45.95 -15.29 -31.79
CA GLY A 845 47.19 -16.00 -32.06
C GLY A 845 47.10 -16.87 -33.31
N SER A 846 47.66 -18.08 -33.26
CA SER A 846 47.68 -19.02 -34.39
C SER A 846 46.30 -19.45 -34.89
N THR A 847 45.23 -19.30 -34.10
CA THR A 847 43.87 -19.65 -34.58
C THR A 847 43.41 -18.74 -35.73
N PHE A 848 43.90 -17.50 -35.79
CA PHE A 848 43.57 -16.55 -36.86
C PHE A 848 44.15 -16.95 -38.22
N LYS A 849 45.17 -17.82 -38.25
CA LYS A 849 45.75 -18.33 -39.50
C LYS A 849 44.73 -19.07 -40.36
N ILE A 850 43.72 -19.68 -39.75
CA ILE A 850 42.62 -20.34 -40.47
C ILE A 850 41.82 -19.29 -41.27
N LEU A 851 41.59 -18.10 -40.71
CA LEU A 851 40.92 -17.01 -41.44
C LEU A 851 41.80 -16.44 -42.54
N VAL A 852 43.11 -16.29 -42.31
CA VAL A 852 44.06 -15.87 -43.36
C VAL A 852 44.09 -16.89 -44.51
N ALA A 853 44.11 -18.18 -44.21
CA ALA A 853 44.03 -19.25 -45.22
C ALA A 853 42.72 -19.19 -46.01
N ALA A 854 41.58 -19.02 -45.33
CA ALA A 854 40.28 -18.93 -45.96
C ALA A 854 40.16 -17.69 -46.87
N ALA A 855 40.66 -16.53 -46.41
CA ALA A 855 40.72 -15.30 -47.20
C ALA A 855 41.62 -15.47 -48.43
N ALA A 856 42.75 -16.17 -48.27
CA ALA A 856 43.66 -16.48 -49.36
C ALA A 856 43.00 -17.31 -50.44
N LEU A 857 42.41 -18.44 -50.08
CA LEU A 857 41.75 -19.35 -51.02
C LEU A 857 40.55 -18.70 -51.71
N ARG A 858 39.83 -17.82 -51.02
CA ARG A 858 38.69 -17.09 -51.59
C ARG A 858 39.13 -16.05 -52.62
N THR A 859 40.27 -15.41 -52.42
CA THR A 859 40.77 -14.35 -53.29
C THR A 859 41.56 -14.93 -54.47
N ARG A 860 42.37 -15.96 -54.21
CA ARG A 860 43.29 -16.60 -55.15
C ARG A 860 43.41 -18.09 -54.85
N PRO A 861 42.56 -18.94 -55.44
CA PRO A 861 42.56 -20.39 -55.23
C PRO A 861 43.92 -21.06 -55.52
N GLU A 862 44.70 -20.52 -56.45
CA GLU A 862 46.03 -21.00 -56.83
C GLU A 862 47.07 -20.94 -55.68
N LEU A 863 46.80 -20.15 -54.62
CA LEU A 863 47.65 -20.10 -53.44
C LEU A 863 47.62 -21.41 -52.63
N GLN A 864 46.66 -22.31 -52.90
CA GLN A 864 46.58 -23.63 -52.25
C GLN A 864 47.86 -24.46 -52.47
N SER A 865 48.38 -24.47 -53.70
CA SER A 865 49.56 -25.22 -54.11
C SER A 865 50.84 -24.39 -54.12
N THR A 866 50.75 -23.10 -53.82
CA THR A 866 51.92 -22.21 -53.80
C THR A 866 52.73 -22.45 -52.52
N THR A 867 54.02 -22.72 -52.68
CA THR A 867 54.93 -22.95 -51.55
C THR A 867 55.64 -21.67 -51.11
N ASN A 868 55.70 -21.42 -49.80
CA ASN A 868 56.55 -20.39 -49.21
C ASN A 868 57.65 -21.02 -48.35
N ALA A 869 58.80 -20.36 -48.27
CA ALA A 869 59.96 -20.92 -47.59
C ALA A 869 59.89 -20.72 -46.06
N CYS A 870 60.17 -21.77 -45.30
CA CYS A 870 60.44 -21.75 -43.88
C CYS A 870 61.85 -22.32 -43.68
N VAL A 871 62.78 -21.46 -43.27
CA VAL A 871 64.22 -21.71 -43.27
C VAL A 871 64.80 -21.54 -41.87
N ARG A 872 66.07 -21.90 -41.70
CA ARG A 872 66.81 -21.62 -40.47
C ARG A 872 67.33 -20.18 -40.52
N LEU A 873 66.95 -19.38 -39.54
CA LEU A 873 67.39 -17.99 -39.40
C LEU A 873 68.79 -17.89 -38.77
N PRO A 874 69.52 -16.79 -39.01
CA PRO A 874 70.72 -16.46 -38.26
C PRO A 874 70.41 -16.40 -36.75
N GLY A 875 71.01 -17.31 -35.96
CA GLY A 875 70.67 -17.54 -34.56
C GLY A 875 69.92 -18.84 -34.26
N GLY A 876 69.79 -19.74 -35.24
CA GLY A 876 69.34 -21.13 -35.06
C GLY A 876 67.83 -21.34 -34.98
N ARG A 877 67.04 -20.26 -34.89
CA ARG A 877 65.57 -20.30 -34.88
C ARG A 877 65.00 -20.65 -36.26
N VAL A 878 63.89 -21.36 -36.28
CA VAL A 878 63.09 -21.59 -37.49
C VAL A 878 62.25 -20.35 -37.82
N GLY A 879 62.13 -20.00 -39.10
CA GLY A 879 61.35 -18.83 -39.55
C GLY A 879 61.66 -18.40 -40.98
N ASN A 880 61.37 -17.16 -41.36
CA ASN A 880 61.85 -16.56 -42.60
C ASN A 880 61.86 -15.02 -42.55
N TYR A 881 62.59 -14.38 -43.46
CA TYR A 881 62.46 -12.95 -43.74
C TYR A 881 61.34 -12.71 -44.74
N VAL A 882 60.44 -11.79 -44.40
CA VAL A 882 59.36 -11.36 -45.29
C VAL A 882 59.85 -10.12 -46.06
N ARG A 883 59.58 -10.07 -47.37
CA ARG A 883 60.03 -8.97 -48.22
C ARG A 883 59.48 -7.63 -47.72
N GLY A 884 60.36 -6.66 -47.50
CA GLY A 884 60.02 -5.32 -46.99
C GLY A 884 60.06 -5.20 -45.46
N TRP A 885 60.34 -6.28 -44.74
CA TRP A 885 60.40 -6.28 -43.27
C TRP A 885 61.84 -6.32 -42.79
N THR A 886 62.16 -5.51 -41.77
CA THR A 886 63.52 -5.42 -41.20
C THR A 886 63.82 -6.53 -40.18
N ARG A 887 62.78 -7.16 -39.63
CA ARG A 887 62.90 -8.26 -38.65
C ARG A 887 62.36 -9.55 -39.25
N PRO A 888 63.01 -10.71 -39.01
CA PRO A 888 62.50 -11.98 -39.48
C PRO A 888 61.27 -12.41 -38.69
N VAL A 889 60.35 -13.09 -39.35
CA VAL A 889 59.23 -13.78 -38.70
C VAL A 889 59.75 -15.12 -38.20
N ARG A 890 59.65 -15.34 -36.89
CA ARG A 890 60.11 -16.55 -36.22
C ARG A 890 58.93 -17.50 -36.02
N ASP A 891 59.17 -18.79 -36.22
CA ASP A 891 58.23 -19.84 -35.86
C ASP A 891 58.25 -20.14 -34.36
N ASP A 892 57.45 -21.12 -33.92
CA ASP A 892 57.40 -21.52 -32.52
C ASP A 892 58.81 -21.82 -31.99
N ALA A 893 59.05 -21.51 -30.72
CA ALA A 893 60.38 -21.74 -30.13
C ALA A 893 60.74 -23.23 -30.06
N LYS A 894 59.74 -24.12 -30.14
CA LYS A 894 59.92 -25.57 -30.17
C LYS A 894 60.29 -26.11 -31.56
N ASP A 895 60.09 -25.33 -32.61
CA ASP A 895 60.47 -25.72 -33.96
C ASP A 895 61.99 -25.56 -34.12
N THR A 896 62.71 -26.67 -34.09
CA THR A 896 64.18 -26.72 -34.21
C THR A 896 64.66 -27.08 -35.61
N VAL A 897 63.77 -27.67 -36.43
CA VAL A 897 64.02 -28.06 -37.81
C VAL A 897 63.13 -27.23 -38.75
N PRO A 898 63.69 -26.56 -39.77
CA PRO A 898 62.89 -25.77 -40.70
C PRO A 898 61.88 -26.62 -41.46
N HIS A 899 60.68 -26.07 -41.68
CA HIS A 899 59.61 -26.76 -42.41
C HIS A 899 59.86 -26.84 -43.93
N GLY A 900 60.86 -26.12 -44.46
CA GLY A 900 61.25 -26.18 -45.87
C GLY A 900 60.34 -25.38 -46.79
N ALA A 901 60.07 -25.88 -48.00
CA ALA A 901 59.08 -25.30 -48.90
C ALA A 901 57.68 -25.80 -48.47
N VAL A 902 56.87 -24.90 -47.92
CA VAL A 902 55.62 -25.22 -47.26
C VAL A 902 54.45 -24.74 -48.11
N ASP A 903 53.55 -25.63 -48.52
CA ASP A 903 52.26 -25.27 -49.13
C ASP A 903 51.22 -24.88 -48.06
N LEU A 904 50.02 -24.46 -48.47
CA LEU A 904 48.99 -24.02 -47.51
C LEU A 904 48.56 -25.12 -46.53
N ARG A 905 48.49 -26.38 -47.00
CA ARG A 905 48.08 -27.52 -46.17
C ARG A 905 49.14 -27.81 -45.12
N HIS A 906 50.40 -27.92 -45.52
CA HIS A 906 51.53 -28.12 -44.62
C HIS A 906 51.70 -26.91 -43.69
N GLY A 907 51.45 -25.68 -44.17
CA GLY A 907 51.51 -24.46 -43.36
C GLY A 907 50.49 -24.45 -42.24
N LEU A 908 49.26 -24.90 -42.51
CA LEU A 908 48.22 -25.10 -41.50
C LEU A 908 48.59 -26.21 -40.50
N VAL A 909 49.04 -27.38 -40.99
CA VAL A 909 49.39 -28.53 -40.14
C VAL A 909 50.55 -28.22 -39.21
N ALA A 910 51.61 -27.59 -39.72
CA ALA A 910 52.77 -27.19 -38.93
C ALA A 910 52.54 -25.88 -38.14
N SER A 911 51.41 -25.20 -38.34
CA SER A 911 51.16 -23.86 -37.80
C SER A 911 52.31 -22.87 -38.11
N CYS A 912 52.88 -22.93 -39.31
CA CYS A 912 54.12 -22.23 -39.65
C CYS A 912 53.92 -20.70 -39.76
N ASN A 913 54.44 -19.92 -38.79
CA ASN A 913 54.35 -18.46 -38.78
C ASN A 913 54.98 -17.83 -40.03
N ALA A 914 56.14 -18.34 -40.44
CA ALA A 914 56.87 -17.82 -41.59
C ALA A 914 56.10 -17.99 -42.90
N TYR A 915 55.43 -19.13 -43.07
CA TYR A 915 54.55 -19.38 -44.21
C TYR A 915 53.41 -18.37 -44.25
N PHE A 916 52.67 -18.20 -43.14
CA PHE A 916 51.50 -17.30 -43.09
C PHE A 916 51.85 -15.82 -43.26
N ALA A 917 53.03 -15.39 -42.81
CA ALA A 917 53.46 -14.01 -43.03
C ALA A 917 53.83 -13.72 -44.50
N GLN A 918 54.40 -14.70 -45.21
CA GLN A 918 54.63 -14.60 -46.65
C GLN A 918 53.33 -14.70 -47.44
N LEU A 919 52.43 -15.60 -47.04
CA LEU A 919 51.10 -15.72 -47.65
C LEU A 919 50.32 -14.41 -47.52
N ALA A 920 50.37 -13.74 -46.37
CA ALA A 920 49.70 -12.47 -46.16
C ALA A 920 50.22 -11.34 -47.07
N MET A 921 51.48 -11.39 -47.52
CA MET A 921 52.04 -10.42 -48.50
C MET A 921 51.61 -10.72 -49.94
N GLN A 922 51.10 -11.93 -50.19
CA GLN A 922 50.59 -12.34 -51.50
C GLN A 922 49.12 -11.99 -51.69
N LEU A 923 48.39 -11.76 -50.58
CA LEU A 923 47.03 -11.19 -50.55
C LEU A 923 47.09 -9.70 -50.78
#